data_AF-A0A971VSN9-F1
#
_entry.id   AF-A0A971VSN9-F1
#
_cell.length_a   1.000
_cell.length_b   1.000
_cell.length_c   1.000
_cell.angle_alpha   90.00
_cell.angle_beta   90.00
_cell.angle_gamma   90.00
#
_symmetry.space_group_name_H-M   'P 1'
#
loop_
_entity.id
_entity.type
_entity.pdbx_description
1 polymer ?
#
loop_
_entity_poly.entity_id
_entity_poly.type
_entity_poly.pdbx_seq_one_letter_code
_entity_poly.pdbx_strand_id
1 'polypeptide(L)'
;MKFKPKGKTKLMSVILAAAMLLSAVPSGLILPALASDTPDVSVAVFTDIGYMTPGEQGVGSEDFDAFRRNSDTLYEYMEGILDSALASVKDKALKGELQYLIVNGSLTATGSEKSHLALAAKLKALEDSTEGALQVIAMAGEGDINASSFSFESGVKESAPGITPSRFKEIYADLGYDLADGLYDAAVSKAGGLTYTVSLNGDIRLIMADVSKYSPDITSTGTAAAEKGGVIAPELLDYIKAQALDAKENGQVPVLVSDFAVVPVNHVIESLNSSDFVRNYHKIAEELADAGIHFHIGGKPGYNDIASIVSDEGETIYGILSSALTSFPATYRIIGLTKGEGQTLSACAELVDCDDVQPVVYKGNNVQKPFKKTTALNASFGGSSQAYVEKFIRNLADDFLDKVKAAGGFIKYYEDIKGINIRFMVDSLFFGGISIDGTPVLSGQNVESFLNAIDNQLMKRYLNDRSYTYELVKKVSSRIAGLPASNLPCDKFYNYYRIGSPNRAGTFGDALVSVMLYMTLGNEDKSDDDFIKDVINNLYNTSLSEDVYSIALEVLFDDIIKDALKHTKIDISSYFEGEAKKIANYIQLGFEFLMFLIRGDNSYFNLLEIILKNSNTKYGESFEDLKDYIINDSIAKEDFEIVGISAAELIDAAVTDSNPAEKSDHGVCFSYNGKVKVVPTKEELRLPSMKAVTFGENTQTSVNISWYTKLSVTGTDIEIYPANGNNPPMFTGTPTTGAGIRKFTQVVKRSYPAGSFGIFDFGSSEVETRRHVIQLTGLEKGKKYFYRVGDASRGWWSEIGSFTTGAGEGNFTFLYMSESGGKTKAQYEIFANTVKEALKAYPKTSFIMHAGSLTANGANTRHWQWALDTPAELSQTILMPAAGRLDARGINSMLNTFDLPLPDLYQESSGTGLYYSFDYNNVHFAVLNTNDQKADGTLSDAQIKWLKEDLEETNKPWKIVMMNKSTYSSGPHIGDPETIALRNQIGDLLYKYRVDLVLQGNDGVYMRSQPIRANRDAGSDAHIITNSEGKMYTSVLNPMGTIYLNSGPAGARGNTTVPDSETIQYIPRGVKSYSSLKPMFTAITVEGDNLFIDAYTVEGDELTSIDRIAIERGTKEFPMGDVNLDGKVNAKDARALLRHYAILEIITDSKAMMAADVNGDGKINAADARLILRKVAKLEEFKKQTVSVPVKELWK
;
A
#
# COMPACT_ATOMS: atom_id res chain seq x y z
N MET A 1 10.16 10.78 35.68
CA MET A 1 9.88 10.89 37.14
C MET A 1 9.00 9.70 37.55
N LYS A 2 9.25 9.10 38.72
CA LYS A 2 8.70 7.83 39.23
C LYS A 2 7.17 7.72 39.23
N PHE A 3 6.62 6.53 38.97
CA PHE A 3 5.48 6.02 39.75
C PHE A 3 5.60 4.50 40.00
N LYS A 4 5.76 4.15 41.29
CA LYS A 4 5.43 2.82 41.85
C LYS A 4 3.93 2.81 42.19
N PRO A 5 3.32 1.62 42.31
CA PRO A 5 2.83 1.28 43.65
C PRO A 5 3.07 -0.19 44.05
N LYS A 6 3.58 -0.38 45.26
CA LYS A 6 3.45 -1.63 46.02
C LYS A 6 2.31 -1.46 47.04
N GLY A 7 1.42 -2.45 47.10
CA GLY A 7 0.88 -3.01 48.35
C GLY A 7 -0.45 -2.48 48.87
N LYS A 8 -1.50 -3.32 48.78
CA LYS A 8 -2.55 -3.52 49.80
C LYS A 8 -3.21 -4.90 49.60
N THR A 9 -2.57 -5.95 50.15
CA THR A 9 -2.86 -7.38 49.89
C THR A 9 -3.54 -8.12 51.06
N LYS A 10 -4.44 -7.49 51.83
CA LYS A 10 -5.07 -8.19 52.98
C LYS A 10 -6.59 -8.13 53.10
N LEU A 11 -7.27 -7.28 52.33
CA LEU A 11 -8.75 -7.28 52.27
C LEU A 11 -9.26 -8.09 51.06
N MET A 12 -8.52 -8.07 49.94
CA MET A 12 -8.81 -8.87 48.75
C MET A 12 -8.74 -10.38 49.05
N SER A 13 -7.84 -10.82 49.92
CA SER A 13 -7.64 -12.24 50.27
C SER A 13 -8.77 -12.82 51.10
N VAL A 14 -9.49 -11.99 51.87
CA VAL A 14 -10.67 -12.43 52.64
C VAL A 14 -11.92 -12.48 51.75
N ILE A 15 -12.02 -11.57 50.78
CA ILE A 15 -13.05 -11.61 49.73
C ILE A 15 -12.78 -12.79 48.77
N LEU A 16 -11.52 -13.06 48.41
CA LEU A 16 -11.13 -14.25 47.65
C LEU A 16 -11.40 -15.53 48.44
N ALA A 17 -11.12 -15.59 49.74
CA ALA A 17 -11.41 -16.78 50.55
C ALA A 17 -12.92 -17.03 50.71
N ALA A 18 -13.73 -15.97 50.83
CA ALA A 18 -15.19 -16.09 50.84
C ALA A 18 -15.76 -16.48 49.46
N ALA A 19 -15.18 -15.96 48.37
CA ALA A 19 -15.48 -16.38 47.00
C ALA A 19 -15.02 -17.82 46.71
N MET A 20 -13.90 -18.25 47.29
CA MET A 20 -13.35 -19.60 47.15
C MET A 20 -14.10 -20.63 48.00
N LEU A 21 -14.69 -20.22 49.13
CA LEU A 21 -15.58 -21.06 49.94
C LEU A 21 -17.00 -21.13 49.34
N LEU A 22 -17.44 -20.12 48.59
CA LEU A 22 -18.64 -20.17 47.76
C LEU A 22 -18.42 -20.89 46.41
N SER A 23 -17.17 -21.02 45.95
CA SER A 23 -16.79 -21.84 44.79
C SER A 23 -16.43 -23.29 45.15
N ALA A 24 -16.60 -23.69 46.41
CA ALA A 24 -16.36 -25.04 46.92
C ALA A 24 -17.65 -25.80 47.27
N VAL A 25 -18.80 -25.33 46.77
CA VAL A 25 -19.96 -26.19 46.54
C VAL A 25 -19.75 -26.80 45.15
N PRO A 26 -19.72 -28.13 44.99
CA PRO A 26 -19.62 -28.74 43.67
C PRO A 26 -20.80 -28.20 42.84
N SER A 27 -20.50 -27.45 41.80
CA SER A 27 -21.43 -26.96 40.77
C SER A 27 -21.92 -28.11 39.87
N GLY A 28 -22.10 -29.30 40.44
CA GLY A 28 -23.06 -30.27 39.96
C GLY A 28 -24.43 -29.89 40.52
N LEU A 29 -25.34 -29.49 39.63
CA LEU A 29 -26.73 -29.07 39.84
C LEU A 29 -26.92 -27.55 39.98
N ILE A 30 -27.03 -26.84 38.85
CA ILE A 30 -28.29 -26.27 38.31
C ILE A 30 -27.97 -25.65 36.92
N LEU A 31 -28.49 -26.30 35.88
CA LEU A 31 -28.63 -25.82 34.50
C LEU A 31 -29.62 -24.64 34.43
N PRO A 32 -29.53 -23.82 33.38
CA PRO A 32 -30.64 -23.71 32.45
C PRO A 32 -30.27 -24.49 31.19
N ALA A 33 -31.18 -25.35 30.76
CA ALA A 33 -31.10 -26.10 29.53
C ALA A 33 -30.59 -25.23 28.37
N LEU A 34 -29.41 -25.57 27.85
CA LEU A 34 -29.05 -25.30 26.46
C LEU A 34 -28.91 -26.68 25.84
N ALA A 35 -30.04 -27.13 25.30
CA ALA A 35 -30.28 -28.31 24.50
C ALA A 35 -29.19 -29.40 24.56
N SER A 36 -29.42 -30.40 25.41
CA SER A 36 -29.06 -31.79 25.07
C SER A 36 -30.09 -32.36 24.08
N ASP A 37 -30.52 -31.56 23.11
CA ASP A 37 -31.39 -32.05 22.05
C ASP A 37 -30.46 -32.66 21.02
N THR A 38 -30.69 -33.93 20.72
CA THR A 38 -30.18 -34.54 19.49
C THR A 38 -30.46 -33.58 18.34
N PRO A 39 -29.47 -33.21 17.52
CA PRO A 39 -29.68 -32.27 16.43
C PRO A 39 -30.80 -32.77 15.51
N ASP A 40 -31.59 -31.85 14.96
CA ASP A 40 -32.67 -32.20 14.02
C ASP A 40 -32.12 -32.88 12.77
N VAL A 41 -30.93 -32.45 12.34
CA VAL A 41 -30.16 -33.02 11.24
C VAL A 41 -28.68 -33.02 11.56
N SER A 42 -28.01 -34.15 11.35
CA SER A 42 -26.56 -34.26 11.34
C SER A 42 -26.05 -34.50 9.93
N VAL A 43 -25.06 -33.69 9.50
CA VAL A 43 -24.46 -33.74 8.17
C VAL A 43 -22.94 -33.90 8.27
N ALA A 44 -22.36 -34.81 7.50
CA ALA A 44 -20.91 -34.92 7.33
C ALA A 44 -20.52 -34.15 6.07
N VAL A 45 -19.38 -33.45 6.11
CA VAL A 45 -18.91 -32.63 4.99
C VAL A 45 -17.53 -33.10 4.56
N PHE A 46 -17.43 -33.60 3.34
CA PHE A 46 -16.17 -33.87 2.65
C PHE A 46 -15.96 -32.79 1.59
N THR A 47 -14.89 -32.02 1.74
CA THR A 47 -14.48 -31.06 0.71
C THR A 47 -13.21 -31.51 0.00
N ASP A 48 -13.11 -31.16 -1.28
CA ASP A 48 -11.91 -31.31 -2.12
C ASP A 48 -11.26 -32.69 -1.98
N ILE A 49 -12.05 -33.76 -2.14
CA ILE A 49 -11.56 -35.15 -2.03
C ILE A 49 -10.40 -35.40 -3.00
N GLY A 50 -10.42 -34.76 -4.17
CA GLY A 50 -9.35 -34.89 -5.16
C GLY A 50 -9.12 -36.33 -5.63
N TYR A 51 -10.14 -37.18 -5.67
CA TYR A 51 -9.97 -38.61 -5.91
C TYR A 51 -9.28 -38.90 -7.26
N MET A 52 -8.29 -39.79 -7.24
CA MET A 52 -7.65 -40.35 -8.42
C MET A 52 -7.62 -41.88 -8.31
N THR A 53 -8.13 -42.57 -9.34
CA THR A 53 -8.11 -44.05 -9.34
C THR A 53 -6.68 -44.60 -9.32
N PRO A 54 -6.40 -45.70 -8.60
CA PRO A 54 -5.07 -46.32 -8.62
C PRO A 54 -4.56 -46.68 -10.03
N GLY A 55 -5.47 -46.98 -10.96
CA GLY A 55 -5.11 -47.24 -12.36
C GLY A 55 -4.57 -46.01 -13.10
N GLU A 56 -5.07 -44.81 -12.78
CA GLU A 56 -4.61 -43.56 -13.40
C GLU A 56 -3.30 -43.02 -12.82
N GLN A 57 -2.84 -43.55 -11.70
CA GLN A 57 -1.56 -43.17 -11.07
C GLN A 57 -0.34 -43.72 -11.83
N GLY A 58 -0.52 -44.81 -12.59
CA GLY A 58 0.57 -45.46 -13.34
C GLY A 58 1.57 -46.21 -12.45
N VAL A 59 1.78 -47.50 -12.71
CA VAL A 59 2.72 -48.31 -11.91
C VAL A 59 4.16 -47.86 -12.18
N GLY A 60 4.82 -47.28 -11.18
CA GLY A 60 6.21 -46.84 -11.27
C GLY A 60 6.42 -45.59 -12.13
N SER A 61 5.37 -44.78 -12.33
CA SER A 61 5.46 -43.52 -13.07
C SER A 61 6.32 -42.49 -12.32
N GLU A 62 7.44 -42.07 -12.92
CA GLU A 62 8.26 -40.97 -12.40
C GLU A 62 7.50 -39.63 -12.43
N ASP A 63 6.63 -39.43 -13.43
CA ASP A 63 5.80 -38.23 -13.57
C ASP A 63 4.73 -38.13 -12.47
N PHE A 64 4.06 -39.24 -12.12
CA PHE A 64 3.14 -39.27 -10.98
C PHE A 64 3.88 -39.05 -9.66
N ASP A 65 5.04 -39.68 -9.51
CA ASP A 65 5.91 -39.48 -8.35
C ASP A 65 6.35 -38.01 -8.23
N ALA A 66 6.60 -37.32 -9.34
CA ALA A 66 6.88 -35.90 -9.36
C ALA A 66 5.63 -35.06 -9.03
N PHE A 67 4.47 -35.41 -9.58
CA PHE A 67 3.19 -34.77 -9.29
C PHE A 67 2.87 -34.83 -7.79
N ARG A 68 2.94 -36.00 -7.15
CA ARG A 68 2.63 -36.12 -5.72
C ARG A 68 3.64 -35.39 -4.83
N ARG A 69 4.93 -35.34 -5.19
CA ARG A 69 5.97 -34.63 -4.41
C ARG A 69 5.72 -33.12 -4.36
N ASN A 70 5.01 -32.59 -5.34
CA ASN A 70 4.72 -31.17 -5.48
C ASN A 70 3.27 -30.82 -5.12
N SER A 71 2.50 -31.79 -4.59
CA SER A 71 1.10 -31.62 -4.21
C SER A 71 0.95 -31.39 -2.71
N ASP A 72 -0.10 -30.68 -2.33
CA ASP A 72 -0.59 -30.53 -0.96
C ASP A 72 -1.49 -31.68 -0.49
N THR A 73 -1.69 -32.68 -1.35
CA THR A 73 -2.57 -33.82 -1.15
C THR A 73 -1.77 -35.11 -0.89
N LEU A 74 -2.26 -35.93 0.05
CA LEU A 74 -1.69 -37.24 0.39
C LEU A 74 -2.07 -38.34 -0.62
N TYR A 75 -1.75 -38.15 -1.90
CA TYR A 75 -2.14 -39.06 -2.99
C TYR A 75 -1.78 -40.53 -2.75
N GLU A 76 -0.67 -40.80 -2.06
CA GLU A 76 -0.26 -42.18 -1.75
C GLU A 76 -1.22 -42.87 -0.75
N TYR A 77 -1.83 -42.10 0.16
CA TYR A 77 -2.76 -42.57 1.18
C TYR A 77 -4.21 -42.33 0.81
N MET A 78 -4.48 -41.59 -0.27
CA MET A 78 -5.80 -41.11 -0.68
C MET A 78 -6.90 -42.18 -0.65
N GLU A 79 -6.64 -43.35 -1.23
CA GLU A 79 -7.63 -44.43 -1.25
C GLU A 79 -7.93 -44.94 0.18
N GLY A 80 -6.90 -45.12 1.00
CA GLY A 80 -7.05 -45.53 2.39
C GLY A 80 -7.69 -44.46 3.29
N ILE A 81 -7.41 -43.18 3.05
CA ILE A 81 -8.04 -42.05 3.75
C ILE A 81 -9.53 -42.01 3.42
N LEU A 82 -9.87 -42.05 2.13
CA LEU A 82 -11.26 -42.03 1.68
C LEU A 82 -12.03 -43.25 2.19
N ASP A 83 -11.50 -44.47 2.03
CA ASP A 83 -12.17 -45.69 2.49
C ASP A 83 -12.36 -45.72 4.01
N SER A 84 -11.39 -45.17 4.76
CA SER A 84 -11.50 -45.03 6.22
C SER A 84 -12.57 -44.00 6.62
N ALA A 85 -12.58 -42.83 5.98
CA ALA A 85 -13.56 -41.79 6.24
C ALA A 85 -14.99 -42.24 5.87
N LEU A 86 -15.16 -42.93 4.74
CA LEU A 86 -16.46 -43.50 4.33
C LEU A 86 -16.94 -44.57 5.33
N ALA A 87 -16.04 -45.39 5.88
CA ALA A 87 -16.40 -46.35 6.93
C ALA A 87 -16.81 -45.66 8.23
N SER A 88 -16.18 -44.52 8.56
CA SER A 88 -16.58 -43.69 9.69
C SER A 88 -17.98 -43.11 9.52
N VAL A 89 -18.26 -42.51 8.36
CA VAL A 89 -19.59 -42.02 7.99
C VAL A 89 -20.63 -43.13 8.05
N LYS A 90 -20.32 -44.32 7.51
CA LYS A 90 -21.19 -45.49 7.57
C LYS A 90 -21.54 -45.90 8.99
N ASP A 91 -20.53 -46.04 9.86
CA ASP A 91 -20.71 -46.45 11.25
C ASP A 91 -21.62 -45.47 12.00
N LYS A 92 -21.40 -44.16 11.83
CA LYS A 92 -22.25 -43.12 12.43
C LYS A 92 -23.66 -43.12 11.88
N ALA A 93 -23.83 -43.32 10.57
CA ALA A 93 -25.16 -43.40 9.94
C ALA A 93 -25.96 -44.59 10.46
N LEU A 94 -25.34 -45.78 10.55
CA LEU A 94 -25.99 -46.98 11.09
C LEU A 94 -26.33 -46.89 12.58
N LYS A 95 -25.64 -46.02 13.33
CA LYS A 95 -25.97 -45.68 14.73
C LYS A 95 -27.07 -44.63 14.87
N GLY A 96 -27.51 -44.03 13.76
CA GLY A 96 -28.49 -42.93 13.75
C GLY A 96 -27.89 -41.57 14.14
N GLU A 97 -26.57 -41.46 14.21
CA GLU A 97 -25.86 -40.22 14.56
C GLU A 97 -25.71 -39.27 13.36
N LEU A 98 -25.91 -39.77 12.14
CA LEU A 98 -25.68 -39.07 10.88
C LEU A 98 -26.74 -39.45 9.84
N GLN A 99 -27.28 -38.47 9.10
CA GLN A 99 -28.29 -38.73 8.06
C GLN A 99 -27.84 -38.35 6.65
N TYR A 100 -26.90 -37.40 6.53
CA TYR A 100 -26.46 -36.88 5.24
C TYR A 100 -24.93 -36.80 5.14
N LEU A 101 -24.41 -37.01 3.93
CA LEU A 101 -23.04 -36.71 3.54
C LEU A 101 -23.05 -35.69 2.40
N ILE A 102 -22.58 -34.48 2.67
CA ILE A 102 -22.27 -33.47 1.64
C ILE A 102 -20.87 -33.73 1.12
N VAL A 103 -20.75 -33.79 -0.21
CA VAL A 103 -19.48 -33.86 -0.91
C VAL A 103 -19.38 -32.67 -1.86
N ASN A 104 -18.51 -31.71 -1.56
CA ASN A 104 -18.31 -30.49 -2.34
C ASN A 104 -16.83 -30.24 -2.69
N GLY A 105 -16.59 -29.20 -3.48
CA GLY A 105 -15.24 -28.87 -3.94
C GLY A 105 -14.77 -29.75 -5.09
N SER A 106 -13.46 -29.75 -5.36
CA SER A 106 -12.87 -30.51 -6.45
C SER A 106 -12.90 -32.01 -6.15
N LEU A 107 -13.85 -32.72 -6.74
CA LEU A 107 -14.12 -34.12 -6.42
C LEU A 107 -13.00 -35.04 -6.91
N THR A 108 -12.37 -34.71 -8.04
CA THR A 108 -11.25 -35.45 -8.61
C THR A 108 -10.00 -34.59 -8.74
N ALA A 109 -8.82 -35.20 -8.68
CA ALA A 109 -7.55 -34.46 -8.77
C ALA A 109 -7.19 -33.98 -10.17
N THR A 110 -7.76 -34.60 -11.20
CA THR A 110 -7.40 -34.34 -12.59
C THR A 110 -8.60 -34.09 -13.48
N GLY A 111 -9.80 -33.94 -12.93
CA GLY A 111 -11.02 -33.76 -13.71
C GLY A 111 -11.31 -34.90 -14.69
N SER A 112 -10.71 -36.09 -14.51
CA SER A 112 -10.84 -37.19 -15.45
C SER A 112 -12.18 -37.91 -15.26
N GLU A 113 -12.84 -38.26 -16.36
CA GLU A 113 -14.13 -38.96 -16.30
C GLU A 113 -14.00 -40.31 -15.59
N LYS A 114 -12.87 -41.00 -15.73
CA LYS A 114 -12.59 -42.29 -15.09
C LYS A 114 -12.55 -42.17 -13.57
N SER A 115 -11.93 -41.12 -13.03
CA SER A 115 -11.92 -40.85 -11.59
C SER A 115 -13.30 -40.43 -11.07
N HIS A 116 -14.07 -39.65 -11.84
CA HIS A 116 -15.44 -39.30 -11.47
C HIS A 116 -16.35 -40.54 -11.36
N LEU A 117 -16.32 -41.42 -12.36
CA LEU A 117 -17.10 -42.66 -12.36
C LEU A 117 -16.74 -43.56 -11.17
N ALA A 118 -15.46 -43.68 -10.86
CA ALA A 118 -15.00 -44.50 -9.74
C ALA A 118 -15.38 -43.90 -8.37
N LEU A 119 -15.27 -42.58 -8.21
CA LEU A 119 -15.71 -41.90 -6.98
C LEU A 119 -17.22 -42.01 -6.78
N ALA A 120 -18.02 -41.73 -7.83
CA ALA A 120 -19.47 -41.86 -7.78
C ALA A 120 -19.89 -43.28 -7.41
N ALA A 121 -19.24 -44.31 -7.96
CA ALA A 121 -19.49 -45.71 -7.59
C ALA A 121 -19.17 -46.00 -6.11
N LYS A 122 -18.09 -45.45 -5.54
CA LYS A 122 -17.76 -45.60 -4.11
C LYS A 122 -18.81 -44.91 -3.22
N LEU A 123 -19.22 -43.69 -3.57
CA LEU A 123 -20.24 -42.94 -2.83
C LEU A 123 -21.61 -43.63 -2.89
N LYS A 124 -22.00 -44.14 -4.07
CA LYS A 124 -23.25 -44.89 -4.22
C LYS A 124 -23.24 -46.20 -3.44
N ALA A 125 -22.11 -46.92 -3.46
CA ALA A 125 -21.95 -48.13 -2.66
C ALA A 125 -22.03 -47.85 -1.15
N LEU A 126 -21.53 -46.71 -0.68
CA LEU A 126 -21.71 -46.28 0.71
C LEU A 126 -23.21 -46.14 1.02
N GLU A 127 -23.93 -45.33 0.24
CA GLU A 127 -25.36 -45.06 0.42
C GLU A 127 -26.18 -46.36 0.44
N ASP A 128 -26.02 -47.20 -0.58
CA ASP A 128 -26.73 -48.49 -0.70
C ASP A 128 -26.45 -49.40 0.51
N SER A 129 -25.23 -49.36 1.05
CA SER A 129 -24.83 -50.20 2.17
C SER A 129 -25.33 -49.74 3.54
N THR A 130 -26.05 -48.61 3.59
CA THR A 130 -26.69 -48.07 4.81
C THR A 130 -28.20 -48.33 4.85
N GLU A 131 -28.76 -49.01 3.84
CA GLU A 131 -30.19 -49.36 3.75
C GLU A 131 -31.13 -48.14 3.96
N GLY A 132 -30.72 -46.97 3.46
CA GLY A 132 -31.49 -45.72 3.54
C GLY A 132 -31.24 -44.87 4.80
N ALA A 133 -30.32 -45.28 5.68
CA ALA A 133 -29.93 -44.47 6.83
C ALA A 133 -29.07 -43.24 6.47
N LEU A 134 -28.41 -43.26 5.30
CA LEU A 134 -27.62 -42.14 4.78
C LEU A 134 -28.11 -41.73 3.39
N GLN A 135 -28.00 -40.44 3.07
CA GLN A 135 -28.14 -39.89 1.72
C GLN A 135 -26.87 -39.08 1.37
N VAL A 136 -26.34 -39.26 0.16
CA VAL A 136 -25.17 -38.53 -0.32
C VAL A 136 -25.60 -37.39 -1.25
N ILE A 137 -25.03 -36.20 -1.06
CA ILE A 137 -25.36 -34.98 -1.82
C ILE A 137 -24.06 -34.41 -2.39
N ALA A 138 -23.89 -34.49 -3.71
CA ALA A 138 -22.65 -34.14 -4.40
C ALA A 138 -22.74 -32.83 -5.21
N MET A 139 -21.64 -32.07 -5.22
CA MET A 139 -21.46 -30.84 -6.00
C MET A 139 -20.09 -30.84 -6.68
N ALA A 140 -20.01 -30.28 -7.88
CA ALA A 140 -18.76 -30.07 -8.60
C ALA A 140 -17.99 -28.85 -8.08
N GLY A 141 -16.66 -28.91 -8.11
CA GLY A 141 -15.76 -27.78 -7.86
C GLY A 141 -15.03 -27.30 -9.11
N GLU A 142 -14.10 -26.36 -8.93
CA GLU A 142 -13.34 -25.77 -10.05
C GLU A 142 -12.51 -26.78 -10.85
N GLY A 143 -12.08 -27.88 -10.20
CA GLY A 143 -11.22 -28.91 -10.80
C GLY A 143 -11.94 -29.95 -11.66
N ASP A 144 -13.27 -29.94 -11.70
CA ASP A 144 -14.06 -31.03 -12.28
C ASP A 144 -14.57 -30.73 -13.69
N ILE A 145 -15.15 -29.54 -13.90
CA ILE A 145 -15.93 -29.23 -15.10
C ILE A 145 -15.09 -28.47 -16.14
N ASN A 146 -15.03 -28.99 -17.38
CA ASN A 146 -14.21 -28.42 -18.46
C ASN A 146 -12.75 -28.16 -18.03
N ALA A 147 -12.25 -28.98 -17.09
CA ALA A 147 -10.89 -28.90 -16.59
C ALA A 147 -9.90 -29.41 -17.64
N SER A 148 -8.63 -29.00 -17.50
CA SER A 148 -7.54 -29.56 -18.31
C SER A 148 -7.16 -30.95 -17.81
N SER A 149 -7.94 -31.96 -18.19
CA SER A 149 -7.86 -33.29 -17.57
C SER A 149 -6.65 -34.12 -18.02
N PHE A 150 -6.07 -34.88 -17.08
CA PHE A 150 -4.88 -35.70 -17.33
C PHE A 150 -4.83 -37.00 -16.51
N SER A 151 -3.99 -37.95 -16.94
CA SER A 151 -3.69 -39.21 -16.27
C SER A 151 -2.19 -39.54 -16.36
N PHE A 152 -1.76 -40.54 -15.58
CA PHE A 152 -0.41 -41.12 -15.62
C PHE A 152 -0.42 -42.62 -15.96
N GLU A 153 -1.55 -43.15 -16.44
CA GLU A 153 -1.77 -44.59 -16.69
C GLU A 153 -0.70 -45.20 -17.61
N SER A 154 -0.24 -44.46 -18.63
CA SER A 154 0.84 -44.89 -19.52
C SER A 154 2.27 -44.79 -18.94
N GLY A 155 2.41 -44.28 -17.72
CA GLY A 155 3.69 -44.03 -17.05
C GLY A 155 4.19 -42.59 -17.19
N VAL A 156 3.60 -41.78 -18.08
CA VAL A 156 3.90 -40.36 -18.29
C VAL A 156 2.63 -39.52 -18.18
N LYS A 157 2.75 -38.21 -17.91
CA LYS A 157 1.61 -37.29 -17.86
C LYS A 157 1.00 -37.11 -19.26
N GLU A 158 -0.25 -37.52 -19.43
CA GLU A 158 -0.97 -37.41 -20.71
C GLU A 158 -2.38 -36.86 -20.54
N SER A 159 -2.96 -36.31 -21.61
CA SER A 159 -4.34 -35.81 -21.58
C SER A 159 -5.32 -36.97 -21.40
N ALA A 160 -6.31 -36.76 -20.54
CA ALA A 160 -7.40 -37.70 -20.29
C ALA A 160 -8.75 -37.06 -20.67
N PRO A 161 -9.79 -37.86 -20.98
CA PRO A 161 -11.14 -37.35 -21.14
C PRO A 161 -11.63 -36.64 -19.87
N GLY A 162 -12.03 -35.38 -20.00
CA GLY A 162 -12.70 -34.62 -18.94
C GLY A 162 -14.23 -34.69 -19.02
N ILE A 163 -14.92 -34.01 -18.11
CA ILE A 163 -16.40 -34.00 -18.06
C ILE A 163 -16.99 -32.60 -18.30
N THR A 164 -18.21 -32.59 -18.85
CA THR A 164 -19.04 -31.39 -19.07
C THR A 164 -20.08 -31.27 -17.96
N PRO A 165 -20.76 -30.11 -17.80
CA PRO A 165 -21.84 -29.96 -16.81
C PRO A 165 -22.94 -31.04 -16.96
N SER A 166 -23.39 -31.31 -18.19
CA SER A 166 -24.40 -32.34 -18.45
C SER A 166 -23.91 -33.73 -18.04
N ARG A 167 -22.64 -34.04 -18.33
CA ARG A 167 -22.04 -35.33 -17.97
C ARG A 167 -21.87 -35.48 -16.45
N PHE A 168 -21.58 -34.39 -15.74
CA PHE A 168 -21.55 -34.40 -14.27
C PHE A 168 -22.93 -34.77 -13.69
N LYS A 169 -24.01 -34.14 -14.18
CA LYS A 169 -25.38 -34.47 -13.76
C LYS A 169 -25.73 -35.94 -14.01
N GLU A 170 -25.26 -36.52 -15.11
CA GLU A 170 -25.48 -37.95 -15.39
C GLU A 170 -24.72 -38.87 -14.43
N ILE A 171 -23.45 -38.56 -14.13
CA ILE A 171 -22.61 -39.40 -13.26
C ILE A 171 -23.11 -39.36 -11.80
N TYR A 172 -23.55 -38.20 -11.34
CA TYR A 172 -23.97 -37.97 -9.95
C TYR A 172 -25.51 -37.88 -9.80
N ALA A 173 -26.27 -38.41 -10.77
CA ALA A 173 -27.74 -38.30 -10.80
C ALA A 173 -28.41 -38.81 -9.51
N ASP A 174 -27.94 -39.95 -8.99
CA ASP A 174 -28.45 -40.61 -7.77
C ASP A 174 -27.65 -40.24 -6.52
N LEU A 175 -26.95 -39.09 -6.53
CA LEU A 175 -26.13 -38.58 -5.42
C LEU A 175 -26.49 -37.11 -5.14
N GLY A 176 -27.79 -36.84 -5.00
CA GLY A 176 -28.33 -35.55 -4.59
C GLY A 176 -29.26 -34.91 -5.61
N TYR A 177 -29.03 -35.11 -6.92
CA TYR A 177 -29.91 -34.57 -7.97
C TYR A 177 -31.29 -35.27 -8.01
N ASP A 178 -31.36 -36.52 -7.60
CA ASP A 178 -32.58 -37.29 -7.39
C ASP A 178 -33.41 -36.77 -6.19
N LEU A 179 -32.74 -36.11 -5.24
CA LEU A 179 -33.36 -35.44 -4.08
C LEU A 179 -33.73 -33.97 -4.35
N ALA A 180 -33.40 -33.44 -5.54
CA ALA A 180 -33.53 -32.02 -5.81
C ALA A 180 -35.00 -31.58 -5.83
N ASP A 181 -35.33 -30.56 -5.03
CA ASP A 181 -36.65 -29.93 -5.01
C ASP A 181 -36.68 -28.59 -5.79
N GLY A 182 -35.53 -28.16 -6.28
CA GLY A 182 -35.35 -26.99 -7.14
C GLY A 182 -34.08 -27.10 -7.98
N LEU A 183 -34.15 -26.66 -9.23
CA LEU A 183 -33.03 -26.67 -10.17
C LEU A 183 -32.88 -25.27 -10.77
N TYR A 184 -31.65 -24.76 -10.81
CA TYR A 184 -31.37 -23.52 -11.53
C TYR A 184 -31.33 -23.81 -13.03
N ASP A 185 -32.34 -23.32 -13.76
CA ASP A 185 -32.40 -23.42 -15.23
C ASP A 185 -31.49 -22.36 -15.87
N ALA A 186 -30.18 -22.60 -15.80
CA ALA A 186 -29.22 -21.85 -16.59
C ALA A 186 -29.34 -22.26 -18.07
N ALA A 187 -29.32 -21.29 -18.99
CA ALA A 187 -29.10 -21.60 -20.39
C ALA A 187 -27.85 -22.50 -20.53
N VAL A 188 -27.90 -23.50 -21.42
CA VAL A 188 -26.88 -24.58 -21.56
C VAL A 188 -25.42 -24.09 -21.65
N SER A 189 -25.20 -22.81 -21.93
CA SER A 189 -23.89 -22.15 -22.05
C SER A 189 -23.53 -21.19 -20.91
N LYS A 190 -24.30 -21.11 -19.81
CA LYS A 190 -24.07 -20.19 -18.69
C LYS A 190 -23.54 -20.90 -17.45
N ALA A 191 -22.77 -20.18 -16.64
CA ALA A 191 -22.28 -20.67 -15.36
C ALA A 191 -23.39 -20.89 -14.34
N GLY A 192 -23.10 -21.73 -13.33
CA GLY A 192 -23.99 -22.03 -12.22
C GLY A 192 -25.05 -23.09 -12.55
N GLY A 193 -25.04 -23.65 -13.76
CA GLY A 193 -26.04 -24.62 -14.22
C GLY A 193 -26.06 -25.95 -13.46
N LEU A 194 -25.11 -26.20 -12.56
CA LEU A 194 -25.11 -27.31 -11.62
C LEU A 194 -25.74 -26.95 -10.26
N THR A 195 -26.34 -25.76 -10.12
CA THR A 195 -27.00 -25.34 -8.88
C THR A 195 -28.35 -26.05 -8.69
N TYR A 196 -28.57 -26.57 -7.48
CA TYR A 196 -29.83 -27.22 -7.09
C TYR A 196 -30.11 -27.04 -5.60
N THR A 197 -31.33 -27.36 -5.17
CA THR A 197 -31.74 -27.32 -3.76
C THR A 197 -32.18 -28.68 -3.26
N VAL A 198 -31.95 -28.96 -1.98
CA VAL A 198 -32.37 -30.19 -1.31
C VAL A 198 -33.02 -29.84 0.03
N SER A 199 -34.18 -30.41 0.30
CA SER A 199 -34.84 -30.32 1.62
C SER A 199 -34.34 -31.44 2.54
N LEU A 200 -33.59 -31.09 3.58
CA LEU A 200 -33.23 -32.02 4.66
C LEU A 200 -34.37 -32.04 5.66
N ASN A 201 -34.82 -33.25 6.05
CA ASN A 201 -35.89 -33.57 7.00
C ASN A 201 -37.22 -32.75 6.96
N GLY A 202 -37.37 -31.87 5.97
CA GLY A 202 -38.49 -30.92 5.86
C GLY A 202 -38.23 -29.56 6.54
N ASP A 203 -37.20 -29.40 7.36
CA ASP A 203 -36.94 -28.17 8.14
C ASP A 203 -35.79 -27.31 7.62
N ILE A 204 -34.86 -27.87 6.84
CA ILE A 204 -33.67 -27.17 6.34
C ILE A 204 -33.61 -27.29 4.83
N ARG A 205 -33.39 -26.18 4.13
CA ARG A 205 -33.12 -26.18 2.69
C ARG A 205 -31.62 -25.96 2.44
N LEU A 206 -30.95 -26.96 1.89
CA LEU A 206 -29.63 -26.76 1.30
C LEU A 206 -29.77 -26.09 -0.07
N ILE A 207 -29.01 -25.04 -0.29
CA ILE A 207 -28.80 -24.41 -1.59
C ILE A 207 -27.40 -24.80 -2.03
N MET A 208 -27.32 -25.79 -2.91
CA MET A 208 -26.10 -26.28 -3.50
C MET A 208 -25.73 -25.34 -4.65
N ALA A 209 -25.01 -24.24 -4.36
CA ALA A 209 -24.62 -23.22 -5.33
C ALA A 209 -23.32 -23.54 -6.08
N ASP A 210 -23.43 -23.73 -7.39
CA ASP A 210 -22.30 -23.87 -8.30
C ASP A 210 -21.73 -22.49 -8.66
N VAL A 211 -20.54 -22.21 -8.13
CA VAL A 211 -19.87 -20.92 -8.26
C VAL A 211 -18.59 -20.99 -9.09
N SER A 212 -18.33 -22.14 -9.74
CA SER A 212 -17.09 -22.41 -10.46
C SER A 212 -17.06 -21.73 -11.83
N LYS A 213 -15.88 -21.27 -12.27
CA LYS A 213 -15.67 -20.67 -13.58
C LYS A 213 -15.29 -21.70 -14.63
N TYR A 214 -16.25 -22.13 -15.43
CA TYR A 214 -16.00 -23.08 -16.53
C TYR A 214 -16.74 -22.75 -17.83
N SER A 215 -17.46 -21.61 -17.87
CA SER A 215 -18.30 -21.21 -18.99
C SER A 215 -17.93 -19.82 -19.56
N PRO A 216 -18.12 -19.60 -20.89
CA PRO A 216 -17.69 -18.37 -21.59
C PRO A 216 -18.21 -17.04 -21.03
N ASP A 217 -19.34 -17.04 -20.32
CA ASP A 217 -19.98 -15.84 -19.78
C ASP A 217 -19.28 -15.27 -18.54
N ILE A 218 -18.48 -16.10 -17.83
CA ILE A 218 -17.75 -15.67 -16.63
C ILE A 218 -16.24 -15.93 -16.67
N THR A 219 -15.75 -16.68 -17.67
CA THR A 219 -14.31 -16.88 -17.89
C THR A 219 -13.67 -15.64 -18.52
N SER A 220 -12.46 -15.31 -18.10
CA SER A 220 -11.70 -14.16 -18.61
C SER A 220 -11.32 -14.31 -20.09
N THR A 221 -11.16 -15.54 -20.56
CA THR A 221 -10.87 -15.86 -21.95
C THR A 221 -12.12 -15.85 -22.87
N GLY A 222 -13.33 -15.83 -22.30
CA GLY A 222 -14.56 -16.01 -23.07
C GLY A 222 -14.69 -17.41 -23.68
N THR A 223 -14.03 -18.40 -23.10
CA THR A 223 -14.03 -19.80 -23.57
C THR A 223 -14.60 -20.74 -22.51
N ALA A 224 -15.04 -21.94 -22.93
CA ALA A 224 -15.53 -22.98 -22.01
C ALA A 224 -14.36 -23.80 -21.45
N ALA A 225 -13.39 -23.12 -20.82
CA ALA A 225 -12.25 -23.74 -20.15
C ALA A 225 -12.28 -23.33 -18.67
N ALA A 226 -12.03 -24.29 -17.78
CA ALA A 226 -11.98 -24.01 -16.35
C ALA A 226 -10.91 -22.95 -16.03
N GLU A 227 -11.26 -21.98 -15.18
CA GLU A 227 -10.37 -20.95 -14.67
C GLU A 227 -10.44 -20.91 -13.14
N LYS A 228 -9.33 -20.54 -12.49
CA LYS A 228 -9.29 -20.46 -11.03
C LYS A 228 -10.25 -19.37 -10.51
N GLY A 229 -10.95 -19.67 -9.43
CA GLY A 229 -11.71 -18.71 -8.62
C GLY A 229 -13.23 -18.78 -8.75
N GLY A 230 -13.94 -18.36 -7.70
CA GLY A 230 -15.40 -18.45 -7.62
C GLY A 230 -16.13 -17.17 -8.03
N VAL A 231 -17.30 -17.29 -8.66
CA VAL A 231 -18.21 -16.18 -9.01
C VAL A 231 -19.66 -16.60 -8.80
N ILE A 232 -20.41 -15.81 -8.03
CA ILE A 232 -21.87 -15.83 -8.07
C ILE A 232 -22.32 -14.72 -9.03
N ALA A 233 -22.78 -15.10 -10.22
CA ALA A 233 -23.32 -14.15 -11.19
C ALA A 233 -24.64 -13.54 -10.68
N PRO A 234 -25.02 -12.32 -11.11
CA PRO A 234 -26.25 -11.67 -10.64
C PRO A 234 -27.51 -12.54 -10.76
N GLU A 235 -27.70 -13.23 -11.88
CA GLU A 235 -28.86 -14.12 -12.11
C GLU A 235 -28.88 -15.31 -11.14
N LEU A 236 -27.71 -15.89 -10.84
CA LEU A 236 -27.57 -16.97 -9.87
C LEU A 236 -27.83 -16.45 -8.45
N LEU A 237 -27.35 -15.25 -8.11
CA LEU A 237 -27.60 -14.64 -6.81
C LEU A 237 -29.11 -14.39 -6.60
N ASP A 238 -29.80 -13.89 -7.62
CA ASP A 238 -31.26 -13.69 -7.57
C ASP A 238 -32.00 -15.02 -7.36
N TYR A 239 -31.55 -16.11 -8.01
CA TYR A 239 -32.09 -17.45 -7.77
C TYR A 239 -31.84 -17.92 -6.33
N ILE A 240 -30.62 -17.79 -5.82
CA ILE A 240 -30.28 -18.17 -4.43
C ILE A 240 -31.18 -17.42 -3.43
N LYS A 241 -31.37 -16.11 -3.61
CA LYS A 241 -32.25 -15.29 -2.76
C LYS A 241 -33.72 -15.71 -2.86
N ALA A 242 -34.18 -16.05 -4.07
CA ALA A 242 -35.53 -16.58 -4.26
C ALA A 242 -35.74 -17.91 -3.54
N GLN A 243 -34.74 -18.80 -3.56
CA GLN A 243 -34.78 -20.07 -2.83
C GLN A 243 -34.74 -19.89 -1.31
N ALA A 244 -33.98 -18.91 -0.82
CA ALA A 244 -33.99 -18.54 0.60
C ALA A 244 -35.35 -18.01 1.05
N LEU A 245 -35.99 -17.17 0.23
CA LEU A 245 -37.34 -16.67 0.49
C LEU A 245 -38.36 -17.81 0.47
N ASP A 246 -38.32 -18.69 -0.54
CA ASP A 246 -39.24 -19.84 -0.63
C ASP A 246 -39.05 -20.81 0.54
N ALA A 247 -37.80 -21.08 0.96
CA ALA A 247 -37.52 -21.87 2.16
C ALA A 247 -38.22 -21.25 3.37
N LYS A 248 -38.07 -19.93 3.56
CA LYS A 248 -38.68 -19.19 4.65
C LYS A 248 -40.21 -19.25 4.60
N GLU A 249 -40.83 -19.10 3.44
CA GLU A 249 -42.29 -19.19 3.28
C GLU A 249 -42.83 -20.59 3.58
N ASN A 250 -42.02 -21.63 3.32
CA ASN A 250 -42.34 -23.03 3.63
C ASN A 250 -41.92 -23.47 5.04
N GLY A 251 -41.51 -22.55 5.91
CA GLY A 251 -41.12 -22.85 7.28
C GLY A 251 -39.72 -23.44 7.42
N GLN A 252 -38.94 -23.51 6.35
CA GLN A 252 -37.57 -24.04 6.33
C GLN A 252 -36.53 -22.98 6.65
N VAL A 253 -35.31 -23.40 7.01
CA VAL A 253 -34.15 -22.51 7.13
C VAL A 253 -33.16 -22.78 5.99
N PRO A 254 -32.78 -21.77 5.19
CA PRO A 254 -31.83 -21.96 4.09
C PRO A 254 -30.37 -21.99 4.57
N VAL A 255 -29.58 -22.91 4.02
CA VAL A 255 -28.12 -23.04 4.23
C VAL A 255 -27.44 -23.10 2.87
N LEU A 256 -26.43 -22.27 2.66
CA LEU A 256 -25.67 -22.24 1.41
C LEU A 256 -24.51 -23.23 1.46
N VAL A 257 -24.30 -23.98 0.38
CA VAL A 257 -23.13 -24.83 0.18
C VAL A 257 -22.45 -24.42 -1.12
N SER A 258 -21.13 -24.19 -1.09
CA SER A 258 -20.33 -23.89 -2.28
C SER A 258 -18.88 -24.35 -2.12
N ASP A 259 -18.16 -24.54 -3.23
CA ASP A 259 -16.72 -24.82 -3.24
C ASP A 259 -15.93 -23.64 -2.63
N PHE A 260 -16.20 -22.42 -3.10
CA PHE A 260 -15.51 -21.21 -2.66
C PHE A 260 -16.18 -20.55 -1.45
N ALA A 261 -15.36 -19.98 -0.56
CA ALA A 261 -15.84 -19.26 0.61
C ALA A 261 -16.53 -17.93 0.26
N VAL A 262 -17.60 -17.60 0.98
CA VAL A 262 -18.24 -16.27 0.93
C VAL A 262 -17.94 -15.41 2.17
N VAL A 263 -17.48 -16.04 3.26
CA VAL A 263 -17.06 -15.36 4.49
C VAL A 263 -15.54 -15.49 4.59
N PRO A 264 -14.79 -14.37 4.73
CA PRO A 264 -13.36 -14.43 4.98
C PRO A 264 -13.09 -14.89 6.41
N VAL A 265 -12.02 -15.66 6.59
CA VAL A 265 -11.54 -16.12 7.90
C VAL A 265 -10.86 -14.99 8.66
N ASN A 266 -9.68 -14.61 8.15
CA ASN A 266 -8.89 -13.50 8.65
C ASN A 266 -8.21 -12.79 7.47
N HIS A 267 -7.75 -11.56 7.71
CA HIS A 267 -7.20 -10.72 6.65
C HIS A 267 -5.90 -11.28 6.03
N VAL A 268 -5.18 -12.16 6.73
CA VAL A 268 -3.96 -12.80 6.22
C VAL A 268 -4.32 -13.85 5.18
N ILE A 269 -5.22 -14.77 5.52
CA ILE A 269 -5.74 -15.79 4.62
C ILE A 269 -6.44 -15.12 3.43
N GLU A 270 -7.28 -14.12 3.68
CA GLU A 270 -7.92 -13.32 2.64
C GLU A 270 -6.90 -12.78 1.62
N SER A 271 -5.82 -12.17 2.10
CA SER A 271 -4.85 -11.50 1.24
C SER A 271 -3.94 -12.48 0.48
N LEU A 272 -3.69 -13.67 1.05
CA LEU A 272 -2.84 -14.71 0.44
C LEU A 272 -3.62 -15.63 -0.51
N ASN A 273 -4.90 -15.87 -0.21
CA ASN A 273 -5.77 -16.79 -0.92
C ASN A 273 -7.00 -16.09 -1.51
N SER A 274 -6.86 -14.83 -1.93
CA SER A 274 -7.99 -14.03 -2.44
C SER A 274 -8.74 -14.69 -3.61
N SER A 275 -8.08 -15.54 -4.41
CA SER A 275 -8.70 -16.34 -5.47
C SER A 275 -9.63 -17.43 -4.97
N ASP A 276 -9.51 -17.81 -3.70
CA ASP A 276 -10.20 -18.96 -3.09
C ASP A 276 -11.52 -18.54 -2.41
N PHE A 277 -11.85 -17.25 -2.52
CA PHE A 277 -13.14 -16.68 -2.16
C PHE A 277 -13.97 -16.34 -3.41
N VAL A 278 -15.29 -16.30 -3.26
CA VAL A 278 -16.17 -15.78 -4.30
C VAL A 278 -15.80 -14.32 -4.60
N ARG A 279 -15.75 -13.94 -5.88
CA ARG A 279 -15.49 -12.55 -6.26
C ARG A 279 -16.50 -11.61 -5.59
N ASN A 280 -15.99 -10.55 -4.95
CA ASN A 280 -16.78 -9.60 -4.16
C ASN A 280 -17.53 -10.24 -2.97
N TYR A 281 -16.94 -11.28 -2.36
CA TYR A 281 -17.55 -12.02 -1.24
C TYR A 281 -18.05 -11.10 -0.11
N HIS A 282 -17.35 -9.99 0.21
CA HIS A 282 -17.81 -9.00 1.21
C HIS A 282 -19.23 -8.51 0.95
N LYS A 283 -19.55 -8.20 -0.31
CA LYS A 283 -20.90 -7.78 -0.72
C LYS A 283 -21.86 -8.97 -0.77
N ILE A 284 -21.40 -10.09 -1.33
CA ILE A 284 -22.21 -11.29 -1.52
C ILE A 284 -22.69 -11.84 -0.18
N ALA A 285 -21.81 -11.96 0.81
CA ALA A 285 -22.17 -12.49 2.12
C ALA A 285 -23.15 -11.57 2.88
N GLU A 286 -23.03 -10.24 2.75
CA GLU A 286 -24.05 -9.32 3.29
C GLU A 286 -25.42 -9.56 2.60
N GLU A 287 -25.44 -9.67 1.28
CA GLU A 287 -26.67 -9.89 0.52
C GLU A 287 -27.31 -11.27 0.76
N LEU A 288 -26.51 -12.28 1.10
CA LEU A 288 -26.99 -13.60 1.50
C LEU A 288 -27.56 -13.56 2.92
N ALA A 289 -26.87 -12.92 3.87
CA ALA A 289 -27.34 -12.74 5.24
C ALA A 289 -28.69 -11.98 5.26
N ASP A 290 -28.79 -10.90 4.49
CA ASP A 290 -30.01 -10.09 4.35
C ASP A 290 -31.18 -10.86 3.71
N ALA A 291 -30.88 -11.89 2.91
CA ALA A 291 -31.88 -12.80 2.33
C ALA A 291 -32.31 -13.94 3.29
N GLY A 292 -31.74 -14.00 4.50
CA GLY A 292 -32.04 -15.02 5.50
C GLY A 292 -31.14 -16.26 5.45
N ILE A 293 -30.04 -16.22 4.69
CA ILE A 293 -29.03 -17.29 4.67
C ILE A 293 -27.99 -16.96 5.73
N HIS A 294 -28.08 -17.63 6.88
CA HIS A 294 -27.22 -17.35 8.04
C HIS A 294 -26.05 -18.33 8.18
N PHE A 295 -26.01 -19.39 7.37
CA PHE A 295 -24.96 -20.41 7.42
C PHE A 295 -24.49 -20.75 6.01
N HIS A 296 -23.18 -20.78 5.84
CA HIS A 296 -22.47 -21.18 4.64
C HIS A 296 -21.52 -22.32 4.97
N ILE A 297 -21.53 -23.38 4.17
CA ILE A 297 -20.58 -24.50 4.23
C ILE A 297 -19.66 -24.38 3.01
N GLY A 298 -18.36 -24.19 3.25
CA GLY A 298 -17.34 -23.95 2.24
C GLY A 298 -16.18 -24.94 2.26
N GLY A 299 -15.52 -25.07 1.11
CA GLY A 299 -14.36 -25.95 0.94
C GLY A 299 -13.02 -25.22 0.89
N LYS A 300 -12.96 -24.14 0.11
CA LYS A 300 -11.78 -23.32 -0.06
C LYS A 300 -11.65 -22.21 0.99
N PRO A 301 -10.44 -21.80 1.36
CA PRO A 301 -9.11 -22.19 0.82
C PRO A 301 -8.53 -23.53 1.34
N GLY A 302 -9.34 -24.42 1.94
CA GLY A 302 -8.86 -25.70 2.45
C GLY A 302 -8.27 -25.62 3.86
N TYR A 303 -8.70 -24.63 4.64
CA TYR A 303 -8.41 -24.52 6.08
C TYR A 303 -9.65 -24.90 6.89
N ASN A 304 -9.42 -25.43 8.09
CA ASN A 304 -10.49 -25.60 9.06
C ASN A 304 -10.66 -24.26 9.78
N ASP A 305 -11.77 -23.60 9.57
CA ASP A 305 -12.05 -22.33 10.25
C ASP A 305 -13.55 -22.05 10.32
N ILE A 306 -13.99 -21.28 11.31
CA ILE A 306 -15.34 -20.72 11.35
C ILE A 306 -15.30 -19.23 11.64
N ALA A 307 -15.70 -18.44 10.65
CA ALA A 307 -15.77 -17.00 10.77
C ALA A 307 -17.20 -16.49 10.55
N SER A 308 -17.43 -15.23 10.90
CA SER A 308 -18.72 -14.59 10.66
C SER A 308 -18.57 -13.16 10.16
N ILE A 309 -19.57 -12.72 9.39
CA ILE A 309 -19.77 -11.30 9.11
C ILE A 309 -21.16 -10.87 9.53
N VAL A 310 -21.27 -9.60 9.90
CA VAL A 310 -22.53 -8.93 10.18
C VAL A 310 -22.84 -7.99 9.03
N SER A 311 -24.04 -8.05 8.45
CA SER A 311 -24.53 -7.15 7.42
C SER A 311 -24.87 -5.77 7.97
N ASP A 312 -25.13 -4.82 7.08
CA ASP A 312 -25.58 -3.48 7.49
C ASP A 312 -26.98 -3.45 8.09
N GLU A 313 -27.80 -4.46 7.83
CA GLU A 313 -29.13 -4.63 8.41
C GLU A 313 -29.10 -5.40 9.75
N GLY A 314 -27.90 -5.75 10.22
CA GLY A 314 -27.66 -6.48 11.46
C GLY A 314 -27.79 -7.99 11.34
N GLU A 315 -27.91 -8.53 10.12
CA GLU A 315 -27.97 -9.97 9.90
C GLU A 315 -26.58 -10.59 9.98
N THR A 316 -26.46 -11.80 10.52
CA THR A 316 -25.17 -12.50 10.63
C THR A 316 -25.16 -13.69 9.68
N ILE A 317 -24.05 -13.91 8.99
CA ILE A 317 -23.76 -15.16 8.28
C ILE A 317 -22.47 -15.76 8.82
N TYR A 318 -22.52 -17.05 9.14
CA TYR A 318 -21.38 -17.86 9.58
C TYR A 318 -20.86 -18.68 8.39
N GLY A 319 -19.57 -18.59 8.11
CA GLY A 319 -18.88 -19.44 7.14
C GLY A 319 -18.15 -20.57 7.85
N ILE A 320 -18.55 -21.81 7.58
CA ILE A 320 -17.98 -23.02 8.15
C ILE A 320 -17.09 -23.66 7.09
N LEU A 321 -15.77 -23.52 7.24
CA LEU A 321 -14.78 -24.02 6.30
C LEU A 321 -14.15 -25.32 6.81
N SER A 322 -13.93 -26.25 5.90
CA SER A 322 -13.27 -27.52 6.16
C SER A 322 -11.99 -27.65 5.33
N SER A 323 -10.97 -28.31 5.85
CA SER A 323 -9.82 -28.69 5.04
C SER A 323 -10.17 -29.79 4.03
N ALA A 324 -9.44 -29.87 2.93
CA ALA A 324 -9.53 -30.98 1.99
C ALA A 324 -9.32 -32.33 2.71
N LEU A 325 -10.21 -33.29 2.47
CA LEU A 325 -10.20 -34.59 3.18
C LEU A 325 -8.86 -35.32 3.07
N THR A 326 -8.21 -35.18 1.92
CA THR A 326 -6.96 -35.85 1.59
C THR A 326 -5.70 -35.01 1.84
N SER A 327 -5.85 -33.84 2.42
CA SER A 327 -4.73 -32.98 2.86
C SER A 327 -4.53 -33.11 4.37
N PHE A 328 -3.42 -32.60 4.91
CA PHE A 328 -3.24 -32.56 6.38
C PHE A 328 -4.29 -31.63 7.02
N PRO A 329 -4.92 -32.00 8.15
CA PRO A 329 -4.67 -33.17 9.01
C PRO A 329 -5.41 -34.46 8.62
N ALA A 330 -6.11 -34.49 7.48
CA ALA A 330 -6.96 -35.57 6.99
C ALA A 330 -8.17 -35.80 7.91
N THR A 331 -8.91 -34.72 8.10
CA THR A 331 -10.13 -34.65 8.89
C THR A 331 -11.31 -34.27 8.01
N TYR A 332 -12.51 -34.56 8.48
CA TYR A 332 -13.76 -34.05 7.94
C TYR A 332 -14.60 -33.42 9.04
N ARG A 333 -15.62 -32.63 8.69
CA ARG A 333 -16.52 -32.03 9.69
C ARG A 333 -17.84 -32.79 9.78
N ILE A 334 -18.37 -32.89 11.00
CA ILE A 334 -19.78 -33.18 11.26
C ILE A 334 -20.43 -31.90 11.76
N ILE A 335 -21.55 -31.53 11.13
CA ILE A 335 -22.33 -30.33 11.46
C ILE A 335 -23.71 -30.80 11.91
N GLY A 336 -23.98 -30.62 13.20
CA GLY A 336 -25.31 -30.79 13.78
C GLY A 336 -26.11 -29.50 13.62
N LEU A 337 -27.22 -29.56 12.90
CA LEU A 337 -28.12 -28.45 12.63
C LEU A 337 -29.40 -28.62 13.46
N THR A 338 -29.74 -27.60 14.23
CA THR A 338 -30.94 -27.59 15.09
C THR A 338 -31.74 -26.34 14.81
N LYS A 339 -32.99 -26.50 14.39
CA LYS A 339 -33.91 -25.40 14.12
C LYS A 339 -34.57 -24.95 15.42
N GLY A 340 -34.35 -23.70 15.79
CA GLY A 340 -35.00 -23.07 16.93
C GLY A 340 -36.36 -22.46 16.61
N GLU A 341 -36.96 -21.82 17.61
CA GLU A 341 -38.18 -21.03 17.41
C GLU A 341 -37.93 -19.88 16.42
N GLY A 342 -38.95 -19.53 15.63
CA GLY A 342 -38.89 -18.39 14.72
C GLY A 342 -37.94 -18.54 13.53
N GLN A 343 -37.68 -19.77 13.06
CA GLN A 343 -36.74 -20.07 11.96
C GLN A 343 -35.29 -19.68 12.26
N THR A 344 -34.92 -19.70 13.55
CA THR A 344 -33.52 -19.63 13.97
C THR A 344 -32.83 -20.97 13.73
N LEU A 345 -31.51 -20.94 13.57
CA LEU A 345 -30.71 -22.16 13.36
C LEU A 345 -29.45 -22.10 14.22
N SER A 346 -29.18 -23.23 14.85
CA SER A 346 -27.93 -23.51 15.54
C SER A 346 -27.14 -24.55 14.75
N ALA A 347 -25.84 -24.31 14.56
CA ALA A 347 -24.92 -25.23 13.91
C ALA A 347 -23.77 -25.56 14.87
N CYS A 348 -23.61 -26.84 15.21
CA CYS A 348 -22.51 -27.35 16.00
C CYS A 348 -21.56 -28.11 15.10
N ALA A 349 -20.33 -27.63 14.96
CA ALA A 349 -19.33 -28.21 14.06
C ALA A 349 -18.24 -28.95 14.85
N GLU A 350 -18.05 -30.23 14.55
CA GLU A 350 -17.01 -31.09 15.12
C GLU A 350 -16.05 -31.56 14.03
N LEU A 351 -14.74 -31.48 14.30
CA LEU A 351 -13.73 -32.11 13.44
C LEU A 351 -13.55 -33.59 13.82
N VAL A 352 -13.54 -34.45 12.81
CA VAL A 352 -13.38 -35.90 12.97
C VAL A 352 -12.18 -36.36 12.15
N ASP A 353 -11.27 -37.10 12.79
CA ASP A 353 -10.16 -37.78 12.12
C ASP A 353 -10.71 -38.79 11.10
N CYS A 354 -10.16 -38.84 9.89
CA CYS A 354 -10.58 -39.82 8.87
C CYS A 354 -10.48 -41.28 9.32
N ASP A 355 -9.70 -41.56 10.37
CA ASP A 355 -9.42 -42.90 10.88
C ASP A 355 -9.99 -43.18 12.29
N ASP A 356 -10.96 -42.38 12.74
CA ASP A 356 -11.62 -42.51 14.04
C ASP A 356 -12.39 -43.83 14.26
N VAL A 357 -12.77 -44.56 13.20
CA VAL A 357 -13.40 -45.89 13.26
C VAL A 357 -12.40 -47.01 12.91
N GLN A 358 -11.73 -46.92 11.77
CA GLN A 358 -10.76 -47.91 11.31
C GLN A 358 -9.46 -47.23 10.87
N PRO A 359 -8.30 -47.89 10.89
CA PRO A 359 -7.04 -47.27 10.45
C PRO A 359 -6.99 -47.09 8.93
N VAL A 360 -6.29 -46.04 8.47
CA VAL A 360 -5.91 -45.89 7.06
C VAL A 360 -5.06 -47.09 6.62
N VAL A 361 -5.39 -47.71 5.50
CA VAL A 361 -4.64 -48.84 4.93
C VAL A 361 -3.79 -48.36 3.74
N TYR A 362 -2.50 -48.69 3.75
CA TYR A 362 -1.58 -48.39 2.65
C TYR A 362 -0.79 -49.63 2.25
N LYS A 363 -0.88 -50.03 0.98
CA LYS A 363 -0.22 -51.22 0.43
C LYS A 363 -0.41 -52.48 1.31
N GLY A 364 -1.64 -52.67 1.79
CA GLY A 364 -2.03 -53.80 2.64
C GLY A 364 -1.60 -53.72 4.11
N ASN A 365 -1.01 -52.61 4.57
CA ASN A 365 -0.61 -52.41 5.95
C ASN A 365 -1.40 -51.28 6.61
N ASN A 366 -1.78 -51.47 7.87
CA ASN A 366 -2.44 -50.43 8.68
C ASN A 366 -1.43 -49.33 9.06
N VAL A 367 -1.78 -48.08 8.78
CA VAL A 367 -1.09 -46.91 9.30
C VAL A 367 -1.48 -46.71 10.77
N GLN A 368 -0.57 -46.14 11.57
CA GLN A 368 -0.83 -45.85 12.98
C GLN A 368 -1.96 -44.82 13.12
N LYS A 369 -2.91 -45.11 14.01
CA LYS A 369 -4.02 -44.23 14.42
C LYS A 369 -3.67 -43.38 15.65
N PRO A 370 -4.04 -42.08 15.71
CA PRO A 370 -4.67 -41.30 14.63
C PRO A 370 -3.72 -41.13 13.45
N PHE A 371 -4.28 -40.99 12.24
CA PHE A 371 -3.52 -40.78 11.03
C PHE A 371 -2.88 -39.39 11.06
N LYS A 372 -1.55 -39.34 11.21
CA LYS A 372 -0.81 -38.08 11.42
C LYS A 372 0.34 -37.88 10.42
N LYS A 373 0.11 -38.21 9.16
CA LYS A 373 1.14 -38.00 8.14
C LYS A 373 1.28 -36.51 7.84
N THR A 374 2.31 -35.92 8.41
CA THR A 374 2.72 -34.54 8.12
C THR A 374 3.41 -34.41 6.76
N THR A 375 3.58 -35.49 5.99
CA THR A 375 4.22 -35.47 4.66
C THR A 375 3.52 -34.53 3.68
N ALA A 376 2.18 -34.42 3.70
CA ALA A 376 1.47 -33.44 2.90
C ALA A 376 1.65 -32.04 3.44
N LEU A 377 1.47 -31.79 4.75
CA LEU A 377 1.80 -30.47 5.34
C LEU A 377 3.22 -30.02 4.95
N ASN A 378 4.16 -30.96 4.95
CA ASN A 378 5.49 -30.78 4.42
C ASN A 378 5.40 -30.47 2.90
N ALA A 379 4.87 -31.32 2.03
CA ALA A 379 4.83 -31.11 0.57
C ALA A 379 4.04 -29.87 0.09
N SER A 380 2.84 -29.60 0.63
CA SER A 380 2.02 -28.38 0.41
C SER A 380 2.86 -27.11 0.55
N PHE A 381 3.80 -27.16 1.49
CA PHE A 381 4.55 -26.01 1.95
C PHE A 381 6.08 -26.24 1.89
N GLY A 382 6.56 -27.16 1.05
CA GLY A 382 7.98 -27.34 0.70
C GLY A 382 8.79 -28.45 1.41
N GLY A 383 8.36 -29.01 2.54
CA GLY A 383 8.94 -30.23 3.12
C GLY A 383 9.41 -30.06 4.57
N SER A 384 9.63 -28.80 4.96
CA SER A 384 10.19 -28.33 6.23
C SER A 384 10.02 -26.81 6.31
N SER A 385 10.22 -26.21 7.49
CA SER A 385 10.25 -24.75 7.66
C SER A 385 11.22 -24.05 6.70
N GLN A 386 12.40 -24.65 6.49
CA GLN A 386 13.42 -24.18 5.57
C GLN A 386 12.92 -24.17 4.13
N ALA A 387 12.27 -25.24 3.70
CA ALA A 387 11.83 -25.37 2.32
C ALA A 387 10.60 -24.50 2.00
N TYR A 388 9.79 -24.16 3.01
CA TYR A 388 8.75 -23.14 2.88
C TYR A 388 9.35 -21.75 2.60
N VAL A 389 10.30 -21.32 3.45
CA VAL A 389 11.04 -20.07 3.25
C VAL A 389 11.76 -20.09 1.90
N GLU A 390 12.30 -21.24 1.49
CA GLU A 390 12.95 -21.41 0.19
C GLU A 390 11.98 -21.24 -0.98
N LYS A 391 10.82 -21.90 -0.96
CA LYS A 391 9.78 -21.75 -1.99
C LYS A 391 9.32 -20.29 -2.09
N PHE A 392 9.14 -19.63 -0.95
CA PHE A 392 8.76 -18.22 -0.90
C PHE A 392 9.81 -17.30 -1.53
N ILE A 393 11.07 -17.36 -1.05
CA ILE A 393 12.16 -16.53 -1.57
C ILE A 393 12.44 -16.86 -3.05
N ARG A 394 12.27 -18.12 -3.45
CA ARG A 394 12.41 -18.56 -4.84
C ARG A 394 11.40 -17.89 -5.75
N ASN A 395 10.12 -17.87 -5.36
CA ASN A 395 9.07 -17.23 -6.16
C ASN A 395 9.32 -15.71 -6.31
N LEU A 396 9.78 -15.04 -5.24
CA LEU A 396 10.17 -13.63 -5.32
C LEU A 396 11.36 -13.42 -6.27
N ALA A 397 12.37 -14.30 -6.20
CA ALA A 397 13.51 -14.25 -7.08
C ALA A 397 13.10 -14.49 -8.54
N ASP A 398 12.22 -15.46 -8.81
CA ASP A 398 11.73 -15.78 -10.15
C ASP A 398 10.94 -14.61 -10.75
N ASP A 399 10.01 -14.01 -10.01
CA ASP A 399 9.26 -12.82 -10.46
C ASP A 399 10.20 -11.64 -10.76
N PHE A 400 11.17 -11.39 -9.89
CA PHE A 400 12.18 -10.35 -10.12
C PHE A 400 12.99 -10.64 -11.40
N LEU A 401 13.47 -11.86 -11.57
CA LEU A 401 14.24 -12.28 -12.74
C LEU A 401 13.40 -12.21 -14.02
N ASP A 402 12.14 -12.60 -14.00
CA ASP A 402 11.25 -12.52 -15.15
C ASP A 402 10.99 -11.07 -15.57
N LYS A 403 10.86 -10.15 -14.60
CA LYS A 403 10.79 -8.70 -14.87
C LYS A 403 12.09 -8.17 -15.48
N VAL A 404 13.25 -8.60 -14.97
CA VAL A 404 14.56 -8.24 -15.55
C VAL A 404 14.68 -8.74 -16.99
N LYS A 405 14.26 -9.98 -17.25
CA LYS A 405 14.25 -10.57 -18.58
C LYS A 405 13.33 -9.81 -19.53
N ALA A 406 12.13 -9.46 -19.07
CA ALA A 406 11.16 -8.69 -19.86
C ALA A 406 11.66 -7.29 -20.19
N ALA A 407 12.41 -6.65 -19.28
CA ALA A 407 13.06 -5.36 -19.53
C ALA A 407 14.23 -5.47 -20.53
N GLY A 408 14.81 -6.66 -20.70
CA GLY A 408 15.91 -6.92 -21.63
C GLY A 408 17.31 -6.92 -20.99
N GLY A 409 17.40 -7.01 -19.66
CA GLY A 409 18.67 -6.99 -18.92
C GLY A 409 18.56 -6.30 -17.57
N PHE A 410 19.50 -6.54 -16.66
CA PHE A 410 19.53 -5.89 -15.34
C PHE A 410 19.70 -4.38 -15.47
N ILE A 411 20.56 -3.92 -16.38
CA ILE A 411 20.84 -2.50 -16.55
C ILE A 411 19.57 -1.79 -17.02
N LYS A 412 18.94 -2.34 -18.06
CA LYS A 412 17.70 -1.80 -18.60
C LYS A 412 16.53 -1.88 -17.63
N TYR A 413 16.44 -2.93 -16.81
CA TYR A 413 15.47 -2.99 -15.72
C TYR A 413 15.64 -1.83 -14.71
N TYR A 414 16.87 -1.54 -14.27
CA TYR A 414 17.10 -0.44 -13.33
C TYR A 414 16.94 0.94 -13.98
N GLU A 415 17.30 1.12 -15.25
CA GLU A 415 17.09 2.36 -16.00
C GLU A 415 15.59 2.61 -16.28
N ASP A 416 14.88 1.64 -16.86
CA ASP A 416 13.50 1.80 -17.32
C ASP A 416 12.47 1.68 -16.19
N ILE A 417 12.69 0.78 -15.22
CA ILE A 417 11.70 0.48 -14.16
C ILE A 417 12.00 1.20 -12.85
N LYS A 418 13.28 1.42 -12.53
CA LYS A 418 13.68 2.07 -11.27
C LYS A 418 14.16 3.52 -11.45
N GLY A 419 14.32 4.00 -12.68
CA GLY A 419 14.76 5.36 -12.97
C GLY A 419 16.22 5.63 -12.58
N ILE A 420 17.01 4.57 -12.39
CA ILE A 420 18.43 4.69 -12.01
C ILE A 420 19.24 4.74 -13.30
N ASN A 421 19.76 5.91 -13.64
CA ASN A 421 20.57 6.11 -14.85
C ASN A 421 22.01 5.60 -14.65
N ILE A 422 22.17 4.28 -14.74
CA ILE A 422 23.46 3.59 -14.56
C ILE A 422 24.49 4.11 -15.56
N ARG A 423 24.09 4.38 -16.81
CA ARG A 423 24.95 4.97 -17.85
C ARG A 423 25.62 6.27 -17.40
N PHE A 424 24.84 7.20 -16.88
CA PHE A 424 25.34 8.50 -16.42
C PHE A 424 26.28 8.38 -15.20
N MET A 425 25.99 7.45 -14.28
CA MET A 425 26.86 7.19 -13.12
C MET A 425 28.23 6.66 -13.56
N VAL A 426 28.24 5.75 -14.54
CA VAL A 426 29.48 5.20 -15.10
C VAL A 426 30.25 6.26 -15.88
N ASP A 427 29.59 7.08 -16.71
CA ASP A 427 30.23 8.19 -17.42
C ASP A 427 30.89 9.21 -16.46
N SER A 428 30.25 9.46 -15.30
CA SER A 428 30.73 10.39 -14.28
C SER A 428 31.96 9.87 -13.51
N LEU A 429 32.04 8.57 -13.28
CA LEU A 429 33.19 7.91 -12.62
C LEU A 429 34.47 7.97 -13.47
N PHE A 430 34.35 8.05 -14.79
CA PHE A 430 35.48 8.01 -15.73
C PHE A 430 35.95 9.39 -16.23
N PHE A 431 35.52 10.51 -15.61
CA PHE A 431 36.01 11.88 -15.87
C PHE A 431 36.19 12.26 -17.36
N GLY A 432 35.17 12.04 -18.19
CA GLY A 432 35.22 12.42 -19.61
C GLY A 432 35.96 11.43 -20.51
N GLY A 433 36.32 10.26 -19.97
CA GLY A 433 36.91 9.15 -20.70
C GLY A 433 38.42 8.99 -20.48
N ILE A 434 38.89 7.74 -20.55
CA ILE A 434 40.33 7.43 -20.51
C ILE A 434 40.85 7.51 -21.94
N SER A 435 41.84 8.38 -22.21
CA SER A 435 42.55 8.43 -23.48
C SER A 435 44.03 8.05 -23.31
N ILE A 436 44.56 7.24 -24.20
CA ILE A 436 46.00 6.93 -24.29
C ILE A 436 46.50 7.53 -25.61
N ASP A 437 47.53 8.39 -25.54
CA ASP A 437 48.10 9.13 -26.69
C ASP A 437 47.06 9.83 -27.58
N GLY A 438 46.08 10.51 -26.96
CA GLY A 438 45.04 11.26 -27.67
C GLY A 438 43.98 10.39 -28.37
N THR A 439 44.06 9.06 -28.23
CA THR A 439 43.02 8.13 -28.67
C THR A 439 42.08 7.82 -27.51
N PRO A 440 40.76 8.09 -27.60
CA PRO A 440 39.81 7.74 -26.55
C PRO A 440 39.71 6.21 -26.42
N VAL A 441 40.09 5.67 -25.26
CA VAL A 441 40.03 4.24 -24.93
C VAL A 441 38.71 3.90 -24.23
N LEU A 442 38.24 4.75 -23.32
CA LEU A 442 36.87 4.71 -22.79
C LEU A 442 36.23 6.05 -23.11
N SER A 443 35.28 6.10 -24.03
CA SER A 443 34.47 7.29 -24.34
C SER A 443 32.99 6.94 -24.25
N GLY A 444 32.10 7.93 -24.18
CA GLY A 444 30.64 7.69 -24.10
C GLY A 444 30.05 6.81 -25.22
N GLN A 445 30.79 6.56 -26.31
CA GLN A 445 30.43 5.60 -27.36
C GLN A 445 30.73 4.12 -26.99
N ASN A 446 31.73 3.85 -26.16
CA ASN A 446 32.15 2.49 -25.79
C ASN A 446 31.62 2.06 -24.42
N VAL A 447 31.11 2.99 -23.61
CA VAL A 447 30.48 2.71 -22.30
C VAL A 447 29.23 1.85 -22.47
N GLU A 448 28.48 2.00 -23.57
CA GLU A 448 27.30 1.19 -23.87
C GLU A 448 27.67 -0.28 -24.14
N SER A 449 28.72 -0.53 -24.93
CA SER A 449 29.24 -1.89 -25.14
C SER A 449 29.79 -2.51 -23.85
N PHE A 450 30.42 -1.70 -22.99
CA PHE A 450 30.90 -2.12 -21.67
C PHE A 450 29.75 -2.53 -20.74
N LEU A 451 28.72 -1.69 -20.63
CA LEU A 451 27.53 -1.97 -19.82
C LEU A 451 26.80 -3.22 -20.34
N ASN A 452 26.60 -3.32 -21.66
CA ASN A 452 25.99 -4.50 -22.29
C ASN A 452 26.82 -5.78 -22.06
N ALA A 453 28.15 -5.70 -22.06
CA ALA A 453 29.00 -6.85 -21.78
C ALA A 453 28.90 -7.33 -20.32
N ILE A 454 28.78 -6.41 -19.37
CA ILE A 454 28.52 -6.72 -17.96
C ILE A 454 27.13 -7.34 -17.82
N ASP A 455 26.11 -6.71 -18.39
CA ASP A 455 24.73 -7.18 -18.29
C ASP A 455 24.57 -8.59 -18.88
N ASN A 456 25.18 -8.86 -20.04
CA ASN A 456 25.18 -10.20 -20.64
C ASN A 456 25.85 -11.26 -19.75
N GLN A 457 26.94 -10.92 -19.05
CA GLN A 457 27.61 -11.83 -18.11
C GLN A 457 26.75 -12.10 -16.87
N LEU A 458 26.09 -11.07 -16.32
CA LEU A 458 25.14 -11.21 -15.21
C LEU A 458 23.92 -12.04 -15.60
N MET A 459 23.33 -11.75 -16.76
CA MET A 459 22.20 -12.48 -17.32
C MET A 459 22.56 -13.95 -17.55
N LYS A 460 23.76 -14.25 -18.06
CA LYS A 460 24.21 -15.64 -18.22
C LYS A 460 24.29 -16.38 -16.88
N ARG A 461 24.76 -15.71 -15.81
CA ARG A 461 25.03 -16.32 -14.52
C ARG A 461 23.80 -16.45 -13.62
N TYR A 462 22.93 -15.45 -13.59
CA TYR A 462 21.81 -15.35 -12.65
C TYR A 462 20.45 -15.60 -13.30
N LEU A 463 20.31 -15.33 -14.60
CA LEU A 463 19.04 -15.42 -15.31
C LEU A 463 18.92 -16.68 -16.18
N ASN A 464 19.90 -16.93 -17.03
CA ASN A 464 19.87 -18.01 -18.03
C ASN A 464 20.16 -19.38 -17.41
N ASP A 465 20.91 -19.43 -16.31
CA ASP A 465 21.08 -20.61 -15.47
C ASP A 465 20.57 -20.32 -14.05
N ARG A 466 19.28 -20.60 -13.81
CA ARG A 466 18.66 -20.37 -12.50
C ARG A 466 19.19 -21.28 -11.40
N SER A 467 19.99 -22.30 -11.72
CA SER A 467 20.53 -23.24 -10.72
C SER A 467 21.36 -22.49 -9.67
N TYR A 468 22.16 -21.51 -10.09
CA TYR A 468 22.95 -20.70 -9.19
C TYR A 468 22.09 -19.78 -8.31
N THR A 469 21.11 -19.11 -8.91
CA THR A 469 20.14 -18.29 -8.16
C THR A 469 19.39 -19.13 -7.12
N TYR A 470 19.01 -20.36 -7.46
CA TYR A 470 18.34 -21.26 -6.53
C TYR A 470 19.25 -21.74 -5.38
N GLU A 471 20.55 -21.94 -5.63
CA GLU A 471 21.51 -22.21 -4.55
C GLU A 471 21.66 -21.03 -3.59
N LEU A 472 21.63 -19.79 -4.10
CA LEU A 472 21.61 -18.58 -3.26
C LEU A 472 20.35 -18.49 -2.42
N VAL A 473 19.19 -18.69 -3.04
CA VAL A 473 17.88 -18.73 -2.35
C VAL A 473 17.91 -19.75 -1.23
N LYS A 474 18.43 -20.95 -1.50
CA LYS A 474 18.55 -22.01 -0.50
C LYS A 474 19.45 -21.62 0.67
N LYS A 475 20.60 -20.99 0.42
CA LYS A 475 21.48 -20.47 1.49
C LYS A 475 20.75 -19.49 2.40
N VAL A 476 20.10 -18.48 1.82
CA VAL A 476 19.33 -17.46 2.56
C VAL A 476 18.27 -18.12 3.42
N SER A 477 17.47 -18.98 2.80
CA SER A 477 16.32 -19.62 3.44
C SER A 477 16.73 -20.51 4.60
N SER A 478 17.84 -21.24 4.45
CA SER A 478 18.43 -22.07 5.50
C SER A 478 18.84 -21.24 6.72
N ARG A 479 19.47 -20.10 6.47
CA ARG A 479 19.94 -19.20 7.53
C ARG A 479 18.76 -18.54 8.25
N ILE A 480 17.78 -18.02 7.50
CA ILE A 480 16.59 -17.37 8.06
C ILE A 480 15.77 -18.36 8.89
N ALA A 481 15.47 -19.55 8.36
CA ALA A 481 14.71 -20.57 9.10
C ALA A 481 15.45 -21.08 10.35
N GLY A 482 16.80 -21.04 10.34
CA GLY A 482 17.65 -21.43 11.46
C GLY A 482 17.88 -20.35 12.51
N LEU A 483 17.41 -19.12 12.31
CA LEU A 483 17.61 -18.02 13.26
C LEU A 483 17.00 -18.35 14.63
N PRO A 484 17.73 -18.13 15.75
CA PRO A 484 17.15 -18.21 17.08
C PRO A 484 16.04 -17.16 17.24
N ALA A 485 14.78 -17.59 17.41
CA ALA A 485 13.65 -16.66 17.52
C ALA A 485 13.17 -16.48 18.96
N SER A 486 13.41 -17.47 19.82
CA SER A 486 13.12 -17.41 21.25
C SER A 486 14.06 -18.34 22.01
N ASN A 487 14.33 -18.03 23.28
CA ASN A 487 15.01 -18.96 24.19
C ASN A 487 14.08 -20.09 24.67
N LEU A 488 12.78 -19.98 24.43
CA LEU A 488 11.80 -20.99 24.75
C LEU A 488 11.75 -22.09 23.67
N PRO A 489 11.47 -23.34 24.03
CA PRO A 489 11.28 -24.41 23.06
C PRO A 489 9.94 -24.26 22.32
N CYS A 490 9.92 -24.62 21.04
CA CYS A 490 8.68 -24.78 20.29
C CYS A 490 8.08 -26.18 20.59
N ASP A 491 7.15 -26.28 21.53
CA ASP A 491 6.67 -27.57 22.03
C ASP A 491 5.15 -27.81 21.95
N LYS A 492 4.32 -26.77 21.72
CA LYS A 492 2.85 -26.87 21.62
C LYS A 492 2.38 -28.04 20.74
N PHE A 493 2.90 -28.12 19.52
CA PHE A 493 2.48 -29.15 18.56
C PHE A 493 3.35 -30.43 18.59
N TYR A 494 4.35 -30.50 19.48
CA TYR A 494 5.32 -31.60 19.47
C TYR A 494 4.72 -32.93 19.94
N ASN A 495 3.91 -32.90 21.00
CA ASN A 495 3.36 -34.12 21.59
C ASN A 495 2.43 -34.85 20.61
N TYR A 496 1.66 -34.08 19.83
CA TYR A 496 0.65 -34.63 18.93
C TYR A 496 1.19 -34.86 17.51
N TYR A 497 1.87 -33.87 16.91
CA TYR A 497 2.30 -33.90 15.50
C TYR A 497 3.81 -34.12 15.30
N ARG A 498 4.60 -34.16 16.38
CA ARG A 498 6.08 -34.24 16.34
C ARG A 498 6.73 -33.08 15.59
N ILE A 499 6.06 -31.93 15.58
CA ILE A 499 6.55 -30.68 15.00
C ILE A 499 7.06 -29.78 16.13
N GLY A 500 8.24 -29.18 15.92
CA GLY A 500 8.97 -28.44 16.96
C GLY A 500 9.94 -29.33 17.75
N SER A 501 10.45 -28.81 18.86
CA SER A 501 11.35 -29.55 19.75
C SER A 501 11.27 -29.04 21.19
N PRO A 502 10.97 -29.90 22.17
CA PRO A 502 10.91 -29.51 23.58
C PRO A 502 12.30 -29.34 24.21
N ASN A 503 13.37 -29.78 23.53
CA ASN A 503 14.71 -29.90 24.10
C ASN A 503 15.73 -28.87 23.57
N ARG A 504 15.29 -27.90 22.76
CA ARG A 504 16.13 -26.80 22.27
C ARG A 504 15.32 -25.52 22.17
N ALA A 505 16.02 -24.38 22.20
CA ALA A 505 15.44 -23.10 21.82
C ALA A 505 14.81 -23.17 20.41
N GLY A 506 13.67 -22.52 20.25
CA GLY A 506 12.92 -22.48 19.00
C GLY A 506 13.53 -21.49 17.99
N THR A 507 13.46 -21.86 16.72
CA THR A 507 13.94 -21.02 15.62
C THR A 507 12.81 -20.27 14.94
N PHE A 508 13.15 -19.30 14.10
CA PHE A 508 12.18 -18.60 13.28
C PHE A 508 11.42 -19.55 12.33
N GLY A 509 12.11 -20.58 11.83
CA GLY A 509 11.48 -21.66 11.08
C GLY A 509 10.46 -22.46 11.90
N ASP A 510 10.72 -22.71 13.18
CA ASP A 510 9.73 -23.34 14.06
C ASP A 510 8.48 -22.45 14.23
N ALA A 511 8.67 -21.13 14.36
CA ALA A 511 7.57 -20.17 14.46
C ALA A 511 6.68 -20.16 13.20
N LEU A 512 7.29 -20.14 12.01
CA LEU A 512 6.55 -20.17 10.73
C LEU A 512 5.71 -21.44 10.59
N VAL A 513 6.24 -22.61 10.96
CA VAL A 513 5.48 -23.87 10.90
C VAL A 513 4.35 -23.88 11.94
N SER A 514 4.59 -23.33 13.13
CA SER A 514 3.52 -23.17 14.12
C SER A 514 2.38 -22.33 13.57
N VAL A 515 2.65 -21.15 12.99
CA VAL A 515 1.63 -20.29 12.35
C VAL A 515 0.79 -21.08 11.33
N MET A 516 1.42 -21.92 10.53
CA MET A 516 0.70 -22.74 9.55
C MET A 516 -0.18 -23.82 10.20
N LEU A 517 0.23 -24.35 11.36
CA LEU A 517 -0.58 -25.29 12.13
C LEU A 517 -1.78 -24.58 12.78
N TYR A 518 -1.60 -23.35 13.27
CA TYR A 518 -2.72 -22.53 13.74
C TYR A 518 -3.80 -22.43 12.67
N MET A 519 -3.43 -21.97 11.47
CA MET A 519 -4.36 -21.78 10.34
C MET A 519 -4.96 -23.11 9.84
N THR A 520 -4.14 -24.15 9.65
CA THR A 520 -4.63 -25.43 9.08
C THR A 520 -5.55 -26.19 10.05
N LEU A 521 -5.31 -26.06 11.35
CA LEU A 521 -6.11 -26.74 12.37
C LEU A 521 -7.35 -25.94 12.80
N GLY A 522 -7.40 -24.63 12.53
CA GLY A 522 -8.41 -23.72 13.09
C GLY A 522 -8.18 -23.43 14.57
N ASN A 523 -6.94 -23.58 15.05
CA ASN A 523 -6.63 -23.46 16.48
C ASN A 523 -6.01 -22.10 16.82
N GLU A 524 -6.61 -21.00 16.37
CA GLU A 524 -6.14 -19.61 16.43
C GLU A 524 -6.11 -19.01 17.85
N ASP A 525 -5.68 -19.79 18.86
CA ASP A 525 -5.47 -19.35 20.23
C ASP A 525 -4.03 -19.56 20.68
N LYS A 526 -3.21 -18.51 20.56
CA LYS A 526 -1.85 -18.47 21.10
C LYS A 526 -1.76 -18.36 22.63
N SER A 527 -2.88 -18.34 23.37
CA SER A 527 -2.86 -18.03 24.81
C SER A 527 -2.00 -18.99 25.64
N ASP A 528 -1.91 -20.25 25.23
CA ASP A 528 -1.11 -21.32 25.83
C ASP A 528 0.25 -21.57 25.15
N ASP A 529 0.65 -20.74 24.18
CA ASP A 529 1.90 -20.87 23.41
C ASP A 529 2.90 -19.78 23.78
N ASP A 530 3.67 -20.02 24.84
CA ASP A 530 4.68 -19.07 25.32
C ASP A 530 5.78 -18.81 24.28
N PHE A 531 6.09 -19.79 23.43
CA PHE A 531 7.07 -19.65 22.35
C PHE A 531 6.61 -18.62 21.31
N ILE A 532 5.42 -18.78 20.73
CA ILE A 532 4.92 -17.83 19.72
C ILE A 532 4.73 -16.42 20.30
N LYS A 533 4.24 -16.29 21.53
CA LYS A 533 4.13 -14.99 22.20
C LYS A 533 5.51 -14.31 22.35
N ASP A 534 6.54 -15.06 22.72
CA ASP A 534 7.91 -14.53 22.83
C ASP A 534 8.51 -14.15 21.47
N VAL A 535 8.27 -14.94 20.42
CA VAL A 535 8.69 -14.61 19.04
C VAL A 535 8.07 -13.29 18.56
N ILE A 536 6.76 -13.11 18.76
CA ILE A 536 6.04 -11.87 18.42
C ILE A 536 6.67 -10.68 19.17
N ASN A 537 6.94 -10.83 20.46
CA ASN A 537 7.59 -9.79 21.26
C ASN A 537 9.02 -9.47 20.77
N ASN A 538 9.80 -10.48 20.39
CA ASN A 538 11.17 -10.30 19.87
C ASN A 538 11.18 -9.60 18.50
N LEU A 539 10.16 -9.82 17.68
CA LEU A 539 9.96 -9.09 16.42
C LEU A 539 9.56 -7.63 16.66
N TYR A 540 8.65 -7.36 17.60
CA TYR A 540 8.31 -5.98 18.00
C TYR A 540 9.50 -5.22 18.60
N ASN A 541 10.38 -5.91 19.33
CA ASN A 541 11.61 -5.34 19.90
C ASN A 541 12.82 -5.37 18.93
N THR A 542 12.58 -5.74 17.68
CA THR A 542 13.47 -5.61 16.50
C THR A 542 14.77 -6.42 16.50
N SER A 543 15.12 -7.11 17.58
CA SER A 543 16.35 -7.93 17.64
C SER A 543 16.35 -9.04 16.58
N LEU A 544 15.21 -9.72 16.42
CA LEU A 544 15.10 -10.80 15.43
C LEU A 544 15.07 -10.27 13.99
N SER A 545 14.51 -9.08 13.76
CA SER A 545 14.52 -8.46 12.43
C SER A 545 15.91 -8.01 12.01
N GLU A 546 16.73 -7.46 12.92
CA GLU A 546 18.12 -7.09 12.63
C GLU A 546 18.93 -8.31 12.14
N ASP A 547 18.72 -9.48 12.74
CA ASP A 547 19.36 -10.73 12.33
C ASP A 547 18.90 -11.21 10.93
N VAL A 548 17.59 -11.17 10.65
CA VAL A 548 17.03 -11.51 9.33
C VAL A 548 17.63 -10.62 8.24
N TYR A 549 17.72 -9.32 8.51
CA TYR A 549 18.31 -8.37 7.58
C TYR A 549 19.80 -8.56 7.38
N SER A 550 20.53 -8.81 8.46
CA SER A 550 21.97 -9.07 8.38
C SER A 550 22.25 -10.25 7.46
N ILE A 551 21.45 -11.32 7.55
CA ILE A 551 21.54 -12.46 6.61
C ILE A 551 21.28 -12.01 5.16
N ALA A 552 20.22 -11.23 4.93
CA ALA A 552 19.88 -10.76 3.59
C ALA A 552 20.98 -9.85 2.99
N LEU A 553 21.59 -8.97 3.80
CA LEU A 553 22.68 -8.10 3.39
C LEU A 553 23.96 -8.86 3.13
N GLU A 554 24.33 -9.81 3.99
CA GLU A 554 25.47 -10.68 3.75
C GLU A 554 25.31 -11.45 2.44
N VAL A 555 24.12 -12.02 2.17
CA VAL A 555 23.90 -12.70 0.89
C VAL A 555 24.02 -11.72 -0.27
N LEU A 556 23.39 -10.55 -0.18
CA LEU A 556 23.45 -9.54 -1.24
C LEU A 556 24.89 -9.14 -1.53
N PHE A 557 25.68 -8.80 -0.52
CA PHE A 557 27.03 -8.29 -0.73
C PHE A 557 28.05 -9.39 -0.98
N ASP A 558 28.08 -10.44 -0.16
CA ASP A 558 29.12 -11.46 -0.18
C ASP A 558 28.82 -12.61 -1.15
N ASP A 559 27.57 -13.04 -1.27
CA ASP A 559 27.19 -14.15 -2.14
C ASP A 559 26.74 -13.68 -3.54
N ILE A 560 26.20 -12.46 -3.71
CA ILE A 560 25.71 -11.95 -5.00
C ILE A 560 26.67 -10.92 -5.60
N ILE A 561 26.85 -9.76 -4.98
CA ILE A 561 27.63 -8.64 -5.56
C ILE A 561 29.10 -9.03 -5.71
N LYS A 562 29.72 -9.51 -4.64
CA LYS A 562 31.13 -9.94 -4.64
C LYS A 562 31.37 -11.09 -5.60
N ASP A 563 30.44 -12.06 -5.65
CA ASP A 563 30.51 -13.16 -6.59
C ASP A 563 30.38 -12.68 -8.05
N ALA A 564 29.42 -11.80 -8.33
CA ALA A 564 29.23 -11.17 -9.63
C ALA A 564 30.50 -10.44 -10.06
N LEU A 565 31.11 -9.64 -9.19
CA LEU A 565 32.35 -8.92 -9.48
C LEU A 565 33.55 -9.86 -9.69
N LYS A 566 33.63 -10.99 -8.99
CA LYS A 566 34.69 -12.00 -9.15
C LYS A 566 34.59 -12.78 -10.46
N HIS A 567 33.36 -13.05 -10.90
CA HIS A 567 33.11 -13.88 -12.08
C HIS A 567 32.86 -13.09 -13.36
N THR A 568 32.64 -11.78 -13.24
CA THR A 568 32.66 -10.88 -14.39
C THR A 568 34.12 -10.58 -14.74
N LYS A 569 34.52 -10.97 -15.94
CA LYS A 569 35.88 -10.70 -16.45
C LYS A 569 35.90 -9.40 -17.21
N ILE A 570 37.00 -8.67 -17.07
CA ILE A 570 37.26 -7.49 -17.88
C ILE A 570 37.69 -7.97 -19.26
N ASP A 571 36.85 -7.75 -20.28
CA ASP A 571 37.14 -8.06 -21.67
C ASP A 571 37.11 -6.78 -22.51
N ILE A 572 38.23 -6.06 -22.48
CA ILE A 572 38.47 -4.84 -23.25
C ILE A 572 38.27 -5.09 -24.74
N SER A 573 38.54 -6.30 -25.23
CA SER A 573 38.39 -6.62 -26.65
C SER A 573 36.93 -6.69 -27.12
N SER A 574 36.02 -7.04 -26.21
CA SER A 574 34.58 -7.09 -26.49
C SER A 574 33.96 -5.71 -26.68
N TYR A 575 34.63 -4.64 -26.25
CA TYR A 575 34.12 -3.27 -26.30
C TYR A 575 34.35 -2.57 -27.64
N PHE A 576 35.11 -3.18 -28.55
CA PHE A 576 35.50 -2.58 -29.84
C PHE A 576 35.26 -3.53 -31.02
N GLU A 577 34.93 -2.94 -32.18
CA GLU A 577 34.70 -3.66 -33.44
C GLU A 577 35.66 -3.19 -34.55
N GLY A 578 35.74 -3.94 -35.65
CA GLY A 578 36.59 -3.60 -36.80
C GLY A 578 38.09 -3.55 -36.49
N GLU A 579 38.82 -2.61 -37.10
CA GLU A 579 40.28 -2.43 -36.90
C GLU A 579 40.63 -2.05 -35.44
N ALA A 580 39.74 -1.36 -34.72
CA ALA A 580 39.93 -1.01 -33.31
C ALA A 580 39.97 -2.26 -32.40
N LYS A 581 39.28 -3.35 -32.79
CA LYS A 581 39.33 -4.63 -32.06
C LYS A 581 40.72 -5.25 -32.03
N LYS A 582 41.52 -5.07 -33.10
CA LYS A 582 42.91 -5.57 -33.14
C LYS A 582 43.78 -4.84 -32.13
N ILE A 583 43.61 -3.53 -31.99
CA ILE A 583 44.32 -2.71 -30.98
C ILE A 583 43.82 -3.09 -29.58
N ALA A 584 42.51 -3.23 -29.38
CA ALA A 584 41.92 -3.64 -28.12
C ALA A 584 42.39 -5.02 -27.66
N ASN A 585 42.65 -5.98 -28.57
CA ASN A 585 43.25 -7.27 -28.23
C ASN A 585 44.67 -7.13 -27.64
N TYR A 586 45.48 -6.20 -28.15
CA TYR A 586 46.81 -5.93 -27.58
C TYR A 586 46.71 -5.24 -26.22
N ILE A 587 45.76 -4.32 -26.05
CA ILE A 587 45.49 -3.66 -24.77
C ILE A 587 44.99 -4.68 -23.74
N GLN A 588 44.07 -5.58 -24.14
CA GLN A 588 43.60 -6.70 -23.33
C GLN A 588 44.80 -7.54 -22.86
N LEU A 589 45.66 -7.99 -23.78
CA LEU A 589 46.84 -8.79 -23.43
C LEU A 589 47.78 -8.07 -22.44
N GLY A 590 47.97 -6.75 -22.60
CA GLY A 590 48.76 -5.92 -21.69
C GLY A 590 48.11 -5.76 -20.33
N PHE A 591 46.78 -5.59 -20.28
CA PHE A 591 46.00 -5.56 -19.04
C PHE A 591 46.09 -6.90 -18.30
N GLU A 592 45.90 -8.02 -18.99
CA GLU A 592 46.04 -9.36 -18.40
C GLU A 592 47.46 -9.61 -17.86
N PHE A 593 48.49 -9.13 -18.56
CA PHE A 593 49.87 -9.20 -18.10
C PHE A 593 50.14 -8.32 -16.86
N LEU A 594 49.58 -7.10 -16.81
CA LEU A 594 49.66 -6.23 -15.64
C LEU A 594 49.00 -6.86 -14.42
N MET A 595 47.80 -7.41 -14.59
CA MET A 595 47.07 -8.10 -13.53
C MET A 595 47.82 -9.35 -13.04
N PHE A 596 48.44 -10.11 -13.97
CA PHE A 596 49.33 -11.23 -13.66
C PHE A 596 50.55 -10.79 -12.81
N LEU A 597 51.19 -9.66 -13.12
CA LEU A 597 52.33 -9.14 -12.35
C LEU A 597 51.96 -8.72 -10.92
N ILE A 598 50.72 -8.29 -10.70
CA ILE A 598 50.19 -7.87 -9.39
C ILE A 598 49.62 -9.09 -8.61
N ARG A 599 49.80 -10.32 -9.11
CA ARG A 599 49.28 -11.60 -8.56
C ARG A 599 47.75 -11.62 -8.36
N GLY A 600 47.02 -10.88 -9.18
CA GLY A 600 45.57 -10.78 -9.10
C GLY A 600 44.88 -11.47 -10.27
N ASP A 601 43.67 -11.98 -10.06
CA ASP A 601 42.80 -12.41 -11.16
C ASP A 601 42.28 -11.19 -11.95
N ASN A 602 41.85 -11.39 -13.21
CA ASN A 602 41.40 -10.31 -14.11
C ASN A 602 39.92 -9.93 -13.88
N SER A 603 39.43 -10.09 -12.65
CA SER A 603 38.05 -9.82 -12.29
C SER A 603 37.83 -8.33 -11.98
N TYR A 604 36.58 -7.87 -12.09
CA TYR A 604 36.22 -6.53 -11.61
C TYR A 604 36.40 -6.39 -10.10
N PHE A 605 36.23 -7.47 -9.34
CA PHE A 605 36.45 -7.46 -7.89
C PHE A 605 37.88 -7.09 -7.54
N ASN A 606 38.86 -7.74 -8.17
CA ASN A 606 40.27 -7.47 -7.90
C ASN A 606 40.71 -6.07 -8.37
N LEU A 607 40.14 -5.57 -9.48
CA LEU A 607 40.34 -4.18 -9.89
C LEU A 607 39.78 -3.18 -8.86
N LEU A 608 38.56 -3.42 -8.36
CA LEU A 608 37.92 -2.59 -7.35
C LEU A 608 38.75 -2.53 -6.06
N GLU A 609 39.24 -3.67 -5.57
CA GLU A 609 40.12 -3.76 -4.39
C GLU A 609 41.42 -2.97 -4.57
N ILE A 610 42.05 -3.05 -5.76
CA ILE A 610 43.25 -2.25 -6.07
C ILE A 610 42.93 -0.76 -6.08
N ILE A 611 41.79 -0.36 -6.66
CA ILE A 611 41.37 1.05 -6.69
C ILE A 611 41.13 1.55 -5.26
N LEU A 612 40.28 0.90 -4.47
CA LEU A 612 39.91 1.33 -3.12
C LEU A 612 41.16 1.49 -2.24
N LYS A 613 42.06 0.50 -2.26
CA LYS A 613 43.31 0.53 -1.49
C LYS A 613 44.24 1.71 -1.82
N ASN A 614 44.18 2.22 -3.05
CA ASN A 614 45.10 3.28 -3.52
C ASN A 614 44.41 4.64 -3.72
N SER A 615 43.09 4.73 -3.57
CA SER A 615 42.31 5.91 -3.98
C SER A 615 41.97 6.90 -2.86
N ASN A 616 42.36 6.62 -1.60
CA ASN A 616 42.11 7.49 -0.43
C ASN A 616 40.68 8.09 -0.44
N THR A 617 39.68 7.22 -0.69
CA THR A 617 38.28 7.61 -0.87
C THR A 617 37.53 7.64 0.45
N LYS A 618 36.38 8.32 0.48
CA LYS A 618 35.45 8.28 1.62
C LYS A 618 34.79 6.91 1.84
N TYR A 619 34.95 5.98 0.88
CA TYR A 619 34.34 4.65 0.89
C TYR A 619 35.25 3.57 1.51
N GLY A 620 36.46 3.93 1.95
CA GLY A 620 37.43 3.02 2.57
C GLY A 620 38.43 2.39 1.61
N GLU A 621 39.20 1.41 2.11
CA GLU A 621 40.36 0.83 1.42
C GLU A 621 40.11 -0.59 0.87
N SER A 622 38.93 -1.16 1.13
CA SER A 622 38.55 -2.52 0.73
C SER A 622 37.07 -2.64 0.34
N PHE A 623 36.68 -3.73 -0.31
CA PHE A 623 35.25 -4.02 -0.57
C PHE A 623 34.44 -4.10 0.73
N GLU A 624 35.06 -4.53 1.83
CA GLU A 624 34.39 -4.62 3.14
C GLU A 624 34.10 -3.22 3.70
N ASP A 625 35.06 -2.29 3.59
CA ASP A 625 34.81 -0.90 4.00
C ASP A 625 33.73 -0.24 3.11
N LEU A 626 33.73 -0.55 1.82
CA LEU A 626 32.69 -0.09 0.88
C LEU A 626 31.32 -0.67 1.25
N LYS A 627 31.25 -1.95 1.62
CA LYS A 627 30.03 -2.61 2.10
C LYS A 627 29.52 -1.91 3.36
N ASP A 628 30.38 -1.74 4.36
CA ASP A 628 30.03 -1.08 5.62
C ASP A 628 29.58 0.36 5.39
N TYR A 629 30.25 1.08 4.49
CA TYR A 629 29.82 2.42 4.08
C TYR A 629 28.41 2.36 3.46
N ILE A 630 28.17 1.50 2.47
CA ILE A 630 26.87 1.41 1.79
C ILE A 630 25.76 1.01 2.77
N ILE A 631 25.99 0.02 3.64
CA ILE A 631 24.99 -0.43 4.62
C ILE A 631 24.63 0.70 5.58
N ASN A 632 25.64 1.38 6.14
CA ASN A 632 25.43 2.47 7.10
C ASN A 632 24.82 3.73 6.47
N ASP A 633 25.07 3.97 5.17
CA ASP A 633 24.55 5.13 4.43
C ASP A 633 23.16 4.86 3.83
N SER A 634 22.82 3.59 3.52
CA SER A 634 21.62 3.24 2.73
C SER A 634 20.45 2.70 3.55
N ILE A 635 20.66 2.21 4.77
CA ILE A 635 19.60 1.57 5.56
C ILE A 635 19.45 2.28 6.90
N ALA A 636 18.37 3.03 7.05
CA ALA A 636 18.04 3.67 8.32
C ALA A 636 17.61 2.61 9.35
N LYS A 637 17.93 2.85 10.63
CA LYS A 637 17.54 1.93 11.71
C LYS A 637 16.03 1.64 11.72
N GLU A 638 15.23 2.66 11.39
CA GLU A 638 13.77 2.60 11.32
C GLU A 638 13.24 1.61 10.26
N ASP A 639 14.00 1.34 9.19
CA ASP A 639 13.60 0.34 8.19
C ASP A 639 13.67 -1.09 8.75
N PHE A 640 14.57 -1.37 9.71
CA PHE A 640 14.62 -2.65 10.41
C PHE A 640 13.38 -2.85 11.28
N GLU A 641 12.98 -1.80 12.01
CA GLU A 641 11.84 -1.85 12.94
C GLU A 641 10.54 -2.15 12.19
N ILE A 642 10.35 -1.60 10.99
CA ILE A 642 9.13 -1.77 10.21
C ILE A 642 8.90 -3.23 9.80
N VAL A 643 9.96 -3.96 9.43
CA VAL A 643 9.83 -5.37 9.06
C VAL A 643 9.60 -6.25 10.28
N GLY A 644 10.26 -5.96 11.40
CA GLY A 644 9.97 -6.62 12.67
C GLY A 644 8.50 -6.46 13.06
N ILE A 645 8.00 -5.22 13.07
CA ILE A 645 6.59 -4.90 13.36
C ILE A 645 5.65 -5.59 12.36
N SER A 646 5.92 -5.49 11.06
CA SER A 646 5.05 -6.08 10.03
C SER A 646 5.00 -7.61 10.11
N ALA A 647 6.14 -8.26 10.41
CA ALA A 647 6.18 -9.69 10.64
C ALA A 647 5.42 -10.08 11.91
N ALA A 648 5.57 -9.29 12.99
CA ALA A 648 4.86 -9.51 14.24
C ALA A 648 3.34 -9.39 14.07
N GLU A 649 2.87 -8.35 13.38
CA GLU A 649 1.45 -8.13 13.07
C GLU A 649 0.88 -9.28 12.22
N LEU A 650 1.62 -9.73 11.20
CA LEU A 650 1.19 -10.84 10.34
C LEU A 650 1.09 -12.16 11.12
N ILE A 651 2.10 -12.47 11.94
CA ILE A 651 2.10 -13.67 12.78
C ILE A 651 0.96 -13.60 13.79
N ASP A 652 0.83 -12.48 14.50
CA ASP A 652 -0.19 -12.29 15.53
C ASP A 652 -1.60 -12.45 14.95
N ALA A 653 -1.85 -11.89 13.76
CA ALA A 653 -3.12 -12.02 13.06
C ALA A 653 -3.45 -13.45 12.62
N ALA A 654 -2.45 -14.27 12.29
CA ALA A 654 -2.65 -15.64 11.84
C ALA A 654 -2.75 -16.66 12.99
N VAL A 655 -2.51 -16.24 14.24
CA VAL A 655 -2.55 -17.11 15.44
C VAL A 655 -3.51 -16.60 16.51
N THR A 656 -4.38 -15.65 16.15
CA THR A 656 -5.29 -15.00 17.09
C THR A 656 -6.66 -14.80 16.48
N ASP A 657 -7.63 -15.48 17.07
CA ASP A 657 -9.02 -15.11 16.96
C ASP A 657 -9.39 -14.09 18.03
N SER A 658 -10.13 -13.06 17.61
CA SER A 658 -10.65 -12.00 18.46
C SER A 658 -11.87 -12.41 19.28
N ASN A 659 -12.54 -13.53 18.96
CA ASN A 659 -13.68 -14.04 19.70
C ASN A 659 -13.28 -15.18 20.66
N PRO A 660 -13.36 -14.98 22.00
CA PRO A 660 -12.94 -16.00 22.97
C PRO A 660 -13.70 -17.33 22.92
N ALA A 661 -14.90 -17.37 22.31
CA ALA A 661 -15.68 -18.59 22.14
C ALA A 661 -15.24 -19.43 20.92
N GLU A 662 -14.47 -18.84 20.01
CA GLU A 662 -14.21 -19.37 18.65
C GLU A 662 -12.72 -19.70 18.43
N LYS A 663 -11.83 -19.17 19.28
CA LYS A 663 -10.42 -19.53 19.53
C LYS A 663 -9.84 -20.89 19.10
N SER A 664 -10.62 -21.96 19.02
CA SER A 664 -10.15 -23.29 18.63
C SER A 664 -10.94 -23.95 17.50
N ASP A 665 -12.03 -23.37 16.98
CA ASP A 665 -12.94 -23.90 15.91
C ASP A 665 -13.30 -25.39 15.92
N HIS A 666 -12.95 -26.08 17.01
CA HIS A 666 -13.10 -27.49 17.28
C HIS A 666 -14.25 -27.66 18.29
N GLY A 667 -15.36 -28.26 17.86
CA GLY A 667 -16.48 -28.56 18.77
C GLY A 667 -17.23 -27.31 19.22
N VAL A 668 -17.33 -26.32 18.33
CA VAL A 668 -17.98 -25.03 18.56
C VAL A 668 -19.41 -25.04 18.02
N CYS A 669 -20.32 -24.37 18.73
CA CYS A 669 -21.71 -24.22 18.34
C CYS A 669 -22.06 -22.74 18.14
N PHE A 670 -22.64 -22.44 16.99
CA PHE A 670 -23.08 -21.12 16.60
C PHE A 670 -24.59 -21.09 16.54
N SER A 671 -25.19 -19.94 16.79
CA SER A 671 -26.64 -19.78 16.72
C SER A 671 -26.96 -18.41 16.19
N TYR A 672 -27.70 -18.38 15.08
CA TYR A 672 -28.32 -17.15 14.64
C TYR A 672 -29.55 -16.87 15.52
N ASN A 673 -29.46 -15.85 16.36
CA ASN A 673 -30.49 -15.48 17.34
C ASN A 673 -31.29 -14.23 16.92
N GLY A 674 -31.26 -13.88 15.63
CA GLY A 674 -31.82 -12.64 15.10
C GLY A 674 -30.77 -11.55 14.89
N LYS A 675 -31.26 -10.41 14.40
CA LYS A 675 -30.43 -9.23 14.09
C LYS A 675 -29.66 -8.72 15.31
N VAL A 676 -28.39 -8.39 15.09
CA VAL A 676 -27.53 -7.72 16.07
C VAL A 676 -27.49 -6.21 15.81
N LYS A 677 -27.22 -5.44 16.87
CA LYS A 677 -27.04 -3.99 16.73
C LYS A 677 -25.72 -3.69 16.03
N VAL A 678 -25.79 -3.11 14.83
CA VAL A 678 -24.62 -2.64 14.09
C VAL A 678 -24.03 -1.40 14.76
N VAL A 679 -22.74 -1.44 15.09
CA VAL A 679 -21.94 -0.28 15.52
C VAL A 679 -21.05 0.11 14.35
N PRO A 680 -21.33 1.20 13.63
CA PRO A 680 -20.56 1.55 12.44
C PRO A 680 -19.17 2.08 12.82
N THR A 681 -18.14 1.63 12.09
CA THR A 681 -16.73 2.04 12.28
C THR A 681 -16.10 2.56 10.98
N LYS A 682 -14.97 3.27 11.07
CA LYS A 682 -14.21 3.71 9.88
C LYS A 682 -13.41 2.56 9.28
N GLU A 683 -12.93 1.66 10.12
CA GLU A 683 -12.14 0.48 9.77
C GLU A 683 -12.92 -0.46 8.84
N GLU A 684 -14.21 -0.70 9.14
CA GLU A 684 -15.12 -1.47 8.27
C GLU A 684 -15.74 -0.61 7.15
N LEU A 685 -15.32 0.65 7.03
CA LEU A 685 -15.84 1.62 6.06
C LEU A 685 -17.38 1.83 6.13
N ARG A 686 -18.01 1.58 7.28
CA ARG A 686 -19.42 1.93 7.54
C ARG A 686 -19.59 3.42 7.81
N LEU A 687 -18.60 4.03 8.48
CA LEU A 687 -18.49 5.48 8.63
C LEU A 687 -17.58 6.06 7.55
N PRO A 688 -17.77 7.34 7.16
CA PRO A 688 -16.85 8.04 6.29
C PRO A 688 -15.39 7.96 6.76
N SER A 689 -14.54 7.35 5.92
CA SER A 689 -13.09 7.18 6.12
C SER A 689 -12.32 7.88 4.99
N MET A 690 -11.03 8.16 5.21
CA MET A 690 -10.16 8.86 4.26
C MET A 690 -10.76 10.20 3.80
N LYS A 691 -11.35 10.94 4.74
CA LYS A 691 -12.02 12.20 4.42
C LYS A 691 -11.01 13.27 4.05
N ALA A 692 -11.19 13.89 2.88
CA ALA A 692 -10.39 15.01 2.42
C ALA A 692 -11.25 16.22 2.12
N VAL A 693 -10.78 17.41 2.50
CA VAL A 693 -11.44 18.70 2.26
C VAL A 693 -10.48 19.59 1.48
N THR A 694 -10.90 20.03 0.29
CA THR A 694 -10.10 20.83 -0.64
C THR A 694 -10.88 22.08 -1.05
N PHE A 695 -10.19 23.10 -1.57
CA PHE A 695 -10.88 24.19 -2.25
C PHE A 695 -11.56 23.70 -3.53
N GLY A 696 -12.72 24.28 -3.84
CA GLY A 696 -13.35 24.16 -5.17
C GLY A 696 -12.78 25.18 -6.16
N GLU A 697 -13.48 25.40 -7.28
CA GLU A 697 -13.08 26.33 -8.35
C GLU A 697 -12.78 27.76 -7.87
N ASN A 698 -13.48 28.23 -6.83
CA ASN A 698 -13.27 29.54 -6.22
C ASN A 698 -13.20 29.42 -4.69
N THR A 699 -12.04 29.73 -4.12
CA THR A 699 -11.76 29.63 -2.67
C THR A 699 -12.70 30.46 -1.80
N GLN A 700 -13.33 31.50 -2.34
CA GLN A 700 -14.25 32.38 -1.62
C GLN A 700 -15.67 31.80 -1.52
N THR A 701 -16.05 30.88 -2.40
CA THR A 701 -17.45 30.46 -2.55
C THR A 701 -17.64 28.97 -2.75
N SER A 702 -16.56 28.17 -2.80
CA SER A 702 -16.64 26.75 -3.09
C SER A 702 -15.59 25.90 -2.36
N VAL A 703 -16.01 24.70 -1.96
CA VAL A 703 -15.23 23.70 -1.22
C VAL A 703 -15.67 22.31 -1.69
N ASN A 704 -14.72 21.40 -1.84
CA ASN A 704 -15.00 20.00 -2.17
C ASN A 704 -14.68 19.11 -0.98
N ILE A 705 -15.47 18.06 -0.79
CA ILE A 705 -15.31 17.09 0.29
C ILE A 705 -15.41 15.69 -0.32
N SER A 706 -14.39 14.87 -0.16
CA SER A 706 -14.36 13.47 -0.59
C SER A 706 -14.16 12.52 0.58
N TRP A 707 -14.73 11.32 0.49
CA TRP A 707 -14.53 10.24 1.48
C TRP A 707 -14.85 8.87 0.88
N TYR A 708 -14.59 7.83 1.65
CA TYR A 708 -14.84 6.45 1.29
C TYR A 708 -15.75 5.75 2.30
N THR A 709 -16.56 4.84 1.78
CA THR A 709 -17.32 3.85 2.55
C THR A 709 -17.24 2.50 1.83
N LYS A 710 -17.74 1.43 2.46
CA LYS A 710 -17.97 0.17 1.77
C LYS A 710 -19.13 0.29 0.77
N LEU A 711 -19.27 -0.71 -0.10
CA LEU A 711 -20.20 -0.66 -1.24
C LEU A 711 -21.68 -0.55 -0.84
N SER A 712 -22.10 -1.18 0.26
CA SER A 712 -23.49 -1.22 0.74
C SER A 712 -23.97 0.11 1.31
N VAL A 713 -23.06 0.99 1.74
CA VAL A 713 -23.39 2.37 2.10
C VAL A 713 -23.53 3.18 0.82
N THR A 714 -24.73 3.69 0.55
CA THR A 714 -25.03 4.41 -0.72
C THR A 714 -25.31 5.88 -0.51
N GLY A 715 -25.66 6.29 0.70
CA GLY A 715 -25.91 7.68 1.05
C GLY A 715 -24.69 8.56 0.78
N THR A 716 -24.93 9.68 0.10
CA THR A 716 -23.94 10.73 -0.15
C THR A 716 -24.51 12.03 0.38
N ASP A 717 -24.58 12.14 1.70
CA ASP A 717 -25.26 13.25 2.36
C ASP A 717 -24.31 14.17 3.08
N ILE A 718 -24.73 15.43 3.22
CA ILE A 718 -24.06 16.45 4.01
C ILE A 718 -25.09 17.16 4.87
N GLU A 719 -24.70 17.46 6.08
CA GLU A 719 -25.34 18.48 6.90
C GLU A 719 -24.30 19.58 7.10
N ILE A 720 -24.66 20.82 6.74
CA ILE A 720 -23.75 21.97 6.75
C ILE A 720 -24.46 23.24 7.20
N TYR A 721 -23.79 24.01 8.05
CA TYR A 721 -24.31 25.23 8.62
C TYR A 721 -23.26 26.35 8.68
N PRO A 722 -23.63 27.60 8.37
CA PRO A 722 -22.76 28.75 8.62
C PRO A 722 -22.56 28.92 10.13
N ALA A 723 -21.32 29.17 10.54
CA ALA A 723 -20.98 29.35 11.94
C ALA A 723 -21.64 30.61 12.52
N ASN A 724 -22.22 30.46 13.72
CA ASN A 724 -22.72 31.54 14.56
C ASN A 724 -21.99 31.49 15.92
N GLY A 725 -20.76 32.00 15.94
CA GLY A 725 -19.79 31.79 17.03
C GLY A 725 -18.82 30.63 16.77
N ASN A 726 -18.09 30.22 17.81
CA ASN A 726 -17.02 29.22 17.68
C ASN A 726 -17.46 27.77 17.91
N ASN A 727 -18.68 27.56 18.40
CA ASN A 727 -19.20 26.21 18.67
C ASN A 727 -20.00 25.69 17.47
N PRO A 728 -19.91 24.38 17.17
CA PRO A 728 -20.76 23.78 16.16
C PRO A 728 -22.24 23.88 16.55
N PRO A 729 -23.15 24.13 15.59
CA PRO A 729 -24.59 24.07 15.85
C PRO A 729 -25.03 22.63 16.17
N MET A 730 -26.25 22.48 16.66
CA MET A 730 -26.84 21.15 16.84
C MET A 730 -27.14 20.55 15.47
N PHE A 731 -26.50 19.42 15.16
CA PHE A 731 -26.78 18.64 13.97
C PHE A 731 -28.01 17.74 14.22
N THR A 732 -28.99 17.84 13.33
CA THR A 732 -30.31 17.22 13.39
C THR A 732 -30.36 15.84 12.74
N GLY A 733 -29.43 15.55 11.83
CA GLY A 733 -29.44 14.33 11.01
C GLY A 733 -30.24 14.47 9.72
N THR A 734 -30.79 15.66 9.45
CA THR A 734 -31.45 15.96 8.17
C THR A 734 -30.43 16.54 7.19
N PRO A 735 -30.25 15.95 5.99
CA PRO A 735 -29.34 16.49 4.99
C PRO A 735 -29.69 17.92 4.57
N THR A 736 -28.67 18.76 4.42
CA THR A 736 -28.81 20.07 3.78
C THR A 736 -29.04 19.85 2.28
N THR A 737 -30.04 20.53 1.71
CA THR A 737 -30.36 20.49 0.28
C THR A 737 -30.27 21.90 -0.32
N GLY A 738 -29.94 22.00 -1.61
CA GLY A 738 -29.87 23.28 -2.31
C GLY A 738 -29.09 23.18 -3.63
N ALA A 739 -29.33 24.14 -4.54
CA ALA A 739 -28.69 24.15 -5.87
C ALA A 739 -27.16 24.27 -5.83
N GLY A 740 -26.59 24.74 -4.71
CA GLY A 740 -25.15 24.86 -4.50
C GLY A 740 -24.46 23.55 -4.07
N ILE A 741 -25.18 22.45 -3.88
CA ILE A 741 -24.63 21.16 -3.43
C ILE A 741 -24.71 20.15 -4.57
N ARG A 742 -23.56 19.72 -5.09
CA ARG A 742 -23.45 18.65 -6.08
C ARG A 742 -22.87 17.40 -5.43
N LYS A 743 -23.46 16.25 -5.69
CA LYS A 743 -23.09 14.96 -5.10
C LYS A 743 -22.62 14.02 -6.21
N PHE A 744 -21.49 13.35 -6.01
CA PHE A 744 -20.97 12.33 -6.91
C PHE A 744 -20.61 11.08 -6.13
N THR A 745 -20.75 9.94 -6.79
CA THR A 745 -20.45 8.63 -6.21
C THR A 745 -19.81 7.76 -7.27
N GLN A 746 -18.74 7.05 -6.90
CA GLN A 746 -18.02 6.16 -7.80
C GLN A 746 -17.59 4.90 -7.06
N VAL A 747 -17.68 3.74 -7.72
CA VAL A 747 -17.05 2.52 -7.22
C VAL A 747 -15.57 2.54 -7.59
N VAL A 748 -14.69 2.35 -6.61
CA VAL A 748 -13.23 2.39 -6.77
C VAL A 748 -12.61 1.17 -6.09
N LYS A 749 -11.67 0.53 -6.79
CA LYS A 749 -10.89 -0.59 -6.24
C LYS A 749 -9.79 -0.08 -5.31
N ARG A 750 -9.63 -0.74 -4.17
CA ARG A 750 -8.64 -0.43 -3.15
C ARG A 750 -7.85 -1.69 -2.80
N SER A 751 -6.53 -1.56 -2.70
CA SER A 751 -5.65 -2.69 -2.37
C SER A 751 -5.31 -2.66 -0.88
N TYR A 752 -5.48 -3.81 -0.23
CA TYR A 752 -5.11 -4.05 1.16
C TYR A 752 -4.08 -5.17 1.20
N PRO A 753 -2.83 -4.88 1.56
CA PRO A 753 -1.85 -5.94 1.69
C PRO A 753 -2.07 -6.76 2.96
N ALA A 754 -1.47 -7.95 3.07
CA ALA A 754 -1.39 -8.72 4.31
C ALA A 754 -0.36 -8.06 5.25
N GLY A 755 0.85 -7.79 4.73
CA GLY A 755 1.92 -7.10 5.45
C GLY A 755 2.65 -6.07 4.58
N SER A 756 3.22 -5.02 5.19
CA SER A 756 3.93 -3.94 4.48
C SER A 756 5.38 -3.83 4.97
N PHE A 757 6.29 -4.55 4.31
CA PHE A 757 7.69 -4.73 4.71
C PHE A 757 8.62 -3.63 4.20
N GLY A 758 8.20 -2.38 4.33
CA GLY A 758 9.08 -1.26 4.00
C GLY A 758 8.99 -0.81 2.54
N ILE A 759 9.63 -1.59 1.67
CA ILE A 759 9.75 -1.29 0.22
C ILE A 759 8.84 -2.18 -0.65
N PHE A 760 8.22 -3.19 -0.05
CA PHE A 760 7.29 -4.10 -0.72
C PHE A 760 6.11 -4.43 0.19
N ASP A 761 4.97 -4.65 -0.42
CA ASP A 761 3.76 -5.17 0.21
C ASP A 761 3.66 -6.68 -0.06
N PHE A 762 3.21 -7.47 0.92
CA PHE A 762 3.13 -8.93 0.86
C PHE A 762 1.68 -9.40 0.94
N GLY A 763 1.24 -10.14 -0.09
CA GLY A 763 -0.14 -10.62 -0.29
C GLY A 763 -1.10 -9.43 -0.42
N SER A 764 -1.94 -9.32 -1.44
CA SER A 764 -2.87 -8.17 -1.49
C SER A 764 -4.23 -8.61 -1.99
N SER A 765 -5.27 -8.23 -1.24
CA SER A 765 -6.65 -8.33 -1.68
C SER A 765 -7.09 -7.00 -2.30
N GLU A 766 -7.83 -7.09 -3.41
CA GLU A 766 -8.55 -5.94 -3.96
C GLU A 766 -9.97 -5.93 -3.39
N VAL A 767 -10.34 -4.81 -2.78
CA VAL A 767 -11.70 -4.58 -2.28
C VAL A 767 -12.32 -3.42 -3.06
N GLU A 768 -13.52 -3.64 -3.58
CA GLU A 768 -14.31 -2.57 -4.16
C GLU A 768 -14.92 -1.72 -3.03
N THR A 769 -14.76 -0.40 -3.15
CA THR A 769 -15.25 0.60 -2.18
C THR A 769 -16.06 1.66 -2.90
N ARG A 770 -16.83 2.44 -2.15
CA ARG A 770 -17.56 3.58 -2.69
C ARG A 770 -16.85 4.87 -2.32
N ARG A 771 -16.40 5.61 -3.33
CA ARG A 771 -15.94 6.99 -3.24
C ARG A 771 -17.14 7.92 -3.31
N HIS A 772 -17.21 8.86 -2.39
CA HIS A 772 -18.22 9.90 -2.33
C HIS A 772 -17.55 11.26 -2.49
N VAL A 773 -18.22 12.18 -3.20
CA VAL A 773 -17.79 13.56 -3.34
C VAL A 773 -18.98 14.49 -3.18
N ILE A 774 -18.77 15.57 -2.44
CA ILE A 774 -19.66 16.72 -2.37
C ILE A 774 -18.89 17.96 -2.80
N GLN A 775 -19.37 18.61 -3.87
CA GLN A 775 -18.89 19.92 -4.29
C GLN A 775 -19.89 20.98 -3.84
N LEU A 776 -19.43 21.91 -3.02
CA LEU A 776 -20.20 23.03 -2.50
C LEU A 776 -19.87 24.28 -3.30
N THR A 777 -20.91 25.04 -3.66
CA THR A 777 -20.81 26.30 -4.39
C THR A 777 -21.80 27.32 -3.82
N GLY A 778 -21.58 28.61 -4.11
CA GLY A 778 -22.43 29.68 -3.60
C GLY A 778 -22.33 29.92 -2.09
N LEU A 779 -21.23 29.48 -1.46
CA LEU A 779 -20.95 29.76 -0.05
C LEU A 779 -20.67 31.25 0.17
N GLU A 780 -21.05 31.78 1.33
CA GLU A 780 -20.69 33.14 1.75
C GLU A 780 -19.18 33.29 1.91
N LYS A 781 -18.63 34.37 1.36
CA LYS A 781 -17.23 34.77 1.44
C LYS A 781 -16.77 35.04 2.87
N GLY A 782 -15.55 34.62 3.23
CA GLY A 782 -14.95 34.86 4.54
C GLY A 782 -15.68 34.18 5.72
N LYS A 783 -16.56 33.22 5.44
CA LYS A 783 -17.44 32.60 6.44
C LYS A 783 -16.91 31.22 6.85
N LYS A 784 -16.95 30.94 8.15
CA LYS A 784 -16.72 29.60 8.70
C LYS A 784 -17.99 28.76 8.59
N TYR A 785 -17.83 27.49 8.24
CA TYR A 785 -18.91 26.49 8.21
C TYR A 785 -18.54 25.29 9.08
N PHE A 786 -19.56 24.70 9.71
CA PHE A 786 -19.47 23.38 10.32
C PHE A 786 -20.21 22.39 9.44
N TYR A 787 -19.66 21.20 9.27
CA TYR A 787 -20.25 20.18 8.42
C TYR A 787 -20.06 18.77 8.98
N ARG A 788 -20.85 17.82 8.51
CA ARG A 788 -20.59 16.38 8.58
C ARG A 788 -21.14 15.71 7.34
N VAL A 789 -20.51 14.60 6.93
CA VAL A 789 -20.91 13.83 5.75
C VAL A 789 -21.30 12.41 6.16
N GLY A 790 -22.03 11.69 5.31
CA GLY A 790 -22.39 10.31 5.60
C GLY A 790 -23.64 9.83 4.88
N ASP A 791 -24.31 8.86 5.49
CA ASP A 791 -25.58 8.29 5.03
C ASP A 791 -26.69 8.61 6.03
N ALA A 792 -27.54 9.57 5.68
CA ALA A 792 -28.59 10.04 6.56
C ALA A 792 -29.66 8.97 6.83
N SER A 793 -29.90 8.08 5.86
CA SER A 793 -30.90 7.01 5.98
C SER A 793 -30.54 6.00 7.07
N ARG A 794 -29.23 5.79 7.28
CA ARG A 794 -28.68 4.91 8.31
C ARG A 794 -28.31 5.65 9.61
N GLY A 795 -28.30 6.98 9.59
CA GLY A 795 -27.78 7.79 10.69
C GLY A 795 -26.26 7.67 10.86
N TRP A 796 -25.55 7.22 9.82
CA TRP A 796 -24.11 6.99 9.84
C TRP A 796 -23.39 8.23 9.35
N TRP A 797 -22.99 9.07 10.30
CA TRP A 797 -22.37 10.36 10.05
C TRP A 797 -20.91 10.37 10.49
N SER A 798 -20.06 11.10 9.76
CA SER A 798 -18.71 11.44 10.20
C SER A 798 -18.73 12.26 11.48
N GLU A 799 -17.55 12.38 12.11
CA GLU A 799 -17.32 13.47 13.07
C GLU A 799 -17.58 14.84 12.43
N ILE A 800 -17.91 15.83 13.27
CA ILE A 800 -18.15 17.21 12.84
C ILE A 800 -16.83 17.82 12.40
N GLY A 801 -16.75 18.23 11.13
CA GLY A 801 -15.67 19.03 10.56
C GLY A 801 -15.99 20.53 10.53
N SER A 802 -15.00 21.33 10.15
CA SER A 802 -15.20 22.73 9.81
C SER A 802 -14.22 23.22 8.74
N PHE A 803 -14.56 24.32 8.09
CA PHE A 803 -13.67 25.02 7.16
C PHE A 803 -14.06 26.51 7.09
N THR A 804 -13.17 27.34 6.56
CA THR A 804 -13.45 28.78 6.33
C THR A 804 -13.19 29.12 4.87
N THR A 805 -14.17 29.70 4.20
CA THR A 805 -14.01 30.20 2.82
C THR A 805 -13.09 31.43 2.81
N GLY A 806 -12.34 31.63 1.73
CA GLY A 806 -11.48 32.79 1.55
C GLY A 806 -12.24 34.12 1.66
N ALA A 807 -11.60 35.12 2.26
CA ALA A 807 -12.14 36.46 2.42
C ALA A 807 -11.81 37.39 1.23
N GLY A 808 -11.08 36.91 0.22
CA GLY A 808 -10.67 37.66 -0.98
C GLY A 808 -9.65 38.79 -0.72
N GLU A 809 -9.48 39.21 0.52
CA GLU A 809 -8.54 40.23 0.98
C GLU A 809 -8.18 40.01 2.46
N GLY A 810 -7.17 40.73 2.94
CA GLY A 810 -6.74 40.69 4.34
C GLY A 810 -5.70 39.61 4.65
N ASN A 811 -5.19 39.67 5.88
CA ASN A 811 -4.10 38.82 6.36
C ASN A 811 -4.59 37.39 6.59
N PHE A 812 -3.72 36.42 6.35
CA PHE A 812 -4.02 35.02 6.63
C PHE A 812 -2.74 34.23 6.92
N THR A 813 -2.91 33.10 7.60
CA THR A 813 -1.83 32.13 7.85
C THR A 813 -2.21 30.80 7.22
N PHE A 814 -1.25 30.15 6.55
CA PHE A 814 -1.37 28.75 6.14
C PHE A 814 -0.20 27.95 6.71
N LEU A 815 -0.44 26.67 6.94
CA LEU A 815 0.61 25.74 7.37
C LEU A 815 1.20 25.05 6.15
N TYR A 816 2.49 24.77 6.18
CA TYR A 816 3.23 24.08 5.14
C TYR A 816 3.94 22.87 5.76
N MET A 817 3.71 21.70 5.17
CA MET A 817 4.20 20.40 5.61
C MET A 817 4.63 19.55 4.40
N SER A 818 5.42 18.51 4.64
CA SER A 818 5.85 17.53 3.64
C SER A 818 6.29 16.24 4.33
N GLU A 819 6.43 15.13 3.60
CA GLU A 819 7.03 13.88 4.12
C GLU A 819 6.36 13.38 5.41
N SER A 820 5.03 13.28 5.42
CA SER A 820 4.26 12.71 6.53
C SER A 820 4.17 11.19 6.50
N GLY A 821 4.44 10.57 5.35
CA GLY A 821 4.21 9.16 5.09
C GLY A 821 4.88 8.24 6.11
N GLY A 822 4.07 7.43 6.79
CA GLY A 822 4.49 6.31 7.63
C GLY A 822 4.20 4.96 6.97
N LYS A 823 4.83 3.90 7.48
CA LYS A 823 4.57 2.51 7.09
C LYS A 823 3.74 1.74 8.14
N THR A 824 3.58 2.33 9.33
CA THR A 824 2.76 1.80 10.44
C THR A 824 1.82 2.89 10.96
N LYS A 825 0.72 2.50 11.62
CA LYS A 825 -0.21 3.45 12.24
C LYS A 825 0.49 4.37 13.25
N ALA A 826 1.40 3.84 14.08
CA ALA A 826 2.16 4.62 15.06
C ALA A 826 3.01 5.74 14.43
N GLN A 827 3.55 5.53 13.22
CA GLN A 827 4.26 6.60 12.50
C GLN A 827 3.31 7.70 12.00
N TYR A 828 2.06 7.37 11.66
CA TYR A 828 1.05 8.37 11.34
C TYR A 828 0.51 9.09 12.58
N GLU A 829 0.58 8.50 13.77
CA GLU A 829 0.27 9.20 15.03
C GLU A 829 1.28 10.33 15.31
N ILE A 830 2.55 10.17 14.90
CA ILE A 830 3.55 11.24 14.95
C ILE A 830 3.13 12.40 14.04
N PHE A 831 2.71 12.09 12.80
CA PHE A 831 2.16 13.11 11.89
C PHE A 831 0.90 13.78 12.46
N ALA A 832 -0.02 12.99 13.03
CA ALA A 832 -1.22 13.51 13.67
C ALA A 832 -0.89 14.50 14.80
N ASN A 833 0.12 14.18 15.61
CA ASN A 833 0.60 15.08 16.66
C ASN A 833 1.21 16.37 16.08
N THR A 834 1.97 16.29 15.00
CA THR A 834 2.48 17.48 14.28
C THR A 834 1.35 18.39 13.81
N VAL A 835 0.31 17.83 13.19
CA VAL A 835 -0.86 18.60 12.72
C VAL A 835 -1.57 19.28 13.89
N LYS A 836 -1.82 18.53 14.97
CA LYS A 836 -2.47 19.03 16.18
C LYS A 836 -1.71 20.19 16.82
N GLU A 837 -0.41 20.02 17.07
CA GLU A 837 0.38 21.06 17.74
C GLU A 837 0.58 22.29 16.83
N ALA A 838 0.67 22.11 15.51
CA ALA A 838 0.72 23.21 14.55
C ALA A 838 -0.57 24.05 14.56
N LEU A 839 -1.74 23.41 14.51
CA LEU A 839 -3.04 24.10 14.54
C LEU A 839 -3.32 24.74 15.91
N LYS A 840 -2.80 24.15 17.00
CA LYS A 840 -2.85 24.75 18.34
C LYS A 840 -1.97 26.00 18.44
N ALA A 841 -0.78 25.98 17.84
CA ALA A 841 0.12 27.14 17.80
C ALA A 841 -0.40 28.26 16.87
N TYR A 842 -1.08 27.89 15.78
CA TYR A 842 -1.65 28.80 14.79
C TYR A 842 -3.16 28.57 14.61
N PRO A 843 -4.00 28.93 15.60
CA PRO A 843 -5.44 28.64 15.57
C PRO A 843 -6.24 29.42 14.50
N LYS A 844 -5.61 30.41 13.85
CA LYS A 844 -6.16 31.17 12.72
C LYS A 844 -5.70 30.61 11.36
N THR A 845 -5.16 29.39 11.32
CA THR A 845 -4.78 28.72 10.07
C THR A 845 -5.98 28.65 9.13
N SER A 846 -5.77 29.10 7.89
CA SER A 846 -6.79 29.10 6.84
C SER A 846 -6.85 27.78 6.08
N PHE A 847 -5.70 27.17 5.82
CA PHE A 847 -5.54 25.88 5.14
C PHE A 847 -4.12 25.33 5.39
N ILE A 848 -3.92 24.06 5.03
CA ILE A 848 -2.63 23.36 5.04
C ILE A 848 -2.23 23.09 3.59
N MET A 849 -1.00 23.46 3.23
CA MET A 849 -0.33 23.00 2.00
C MET A 849 0.59 21.84 2.34
N HIS A 850 0.44 20.72 1.64
CA HIS A 850 1.28 19.54 1.84
C HIS A 850 2.05 19.23 0.56
N ALA A 851 3.37 19.36 0.57
CA ALA A 851 4.20 19.22 -0.64
C ALA A 851 4.46 17.76 -1.07
N GLY A 852 3.55 16.83 -0.75
CA GLY A 852 3.64 15.41 -1.14
C GLY A 852 4.31 14.50 -0.12
N SER A 853 4.33 13.20 -0.46
CA SER A 853 4.69 12.07 0.40
C SER A 853 3.78 11.99 1.63
N LEU A 854 2.46 12.12 1.40
CA LEU A 854 1.43 11.90 2.43
C LEU A 854 1.41 10.45 2.91
N THR A 855 1.69 9.54 1.99
CA THR A 855 1.73 8.08 2.20
C THR A 855 3.12 7.53 1.91
N ALA A 856 3.46 6.39 2.54
CA ALA A 856 4.68 5.65 2.18
C ALA A 856 4.54 4.85 0.88
N ASN A 857 3.30 4.46 0.55
CA ASN A 857 2.92 3.76 -0.67
C ASN A 857 1.45 4.05 -0.94
N GLY A 858 1.15 4.83 -1.98
CA GLY A 858 -0.21 5.21 -2.34
C GLY A 858 -1.08 4.06 -2.84
N ALA A 859 -0.51 2.88 -3.11
CA ALA A 859 -1.24 1.70 -3.54
C ALA A 859 -1.85 0.98 -2.33
N ASN A 860 -1.22 1.13 -1.17
CA ASN A 860 -1.67 0.56 0.09
C ASN A 860 -2.75 1.46 0.71
N THR A 861 -3.97 0.96 0.76
CA THR A 861 -5.13 1.73 1.24
C THR A 861 -5.03 2.06 2.73
N ARG A 862 -4.37 1.21 3.54
CA ARG A 862 -4.16 1.47 4.98
C ARG A 862 -3.33 2.72 5.21
N HIS A 863 -2.36 3.01 4.35
CA HIS A 863 -1.58 4.24 4.46
C HIS A 863 -2.43 5.50 4.23
N TRP A 864 -3.37 5.47 3.28
CA TRP A 864 -4.32 6.57 3.09
C TRP A 864 -5.28 6.72 4.27
N GLN A 865 -5.82 5.61 4.79
CA GLN A 865 -6.65 5.63 6.00
C GLN A 865 -5.89 6.26 7.16
N TRP A 866 -4.68 5.79 7.46
CA TRP A 866 -3.91 6.33 8.57
C TRP A 866 -3.49 7.79 8.36
N ALA A 867 -3.16 8.20 7.13
CA ALA A 867 -2.79 9.58 6.82
C ALA A 867 -3.94 10.58 7.03
N LEU A 868 -5.19 10.17 6.76
CA LEU A 868 -6.34 11.08 6.75
C LEU A 868 -7.29 10.91 7.95
N ASP A 869 -7.37 9.70 8.52
CA ASP A 869 -8.28 9.42 9.65
C ASP A 869 -7.59 9.54 11.02
N THR A 870 -6.26 9.36 11.11
CA THR A 870 -5.53 9.49 12.39
C THR A 870 -5.44 10.95 12.85
N PRO A 871 -5.11 11.92 11.98
CA PRO A 871 -5.12 13.34 12.34
C PRO A 871 -6.56 13.90 12.31
N ALA A 872 -7.30 13.75 13.41
CA ALA A 872 -8.70 14.19 13.51
C ALA A 872 -8.89 15.69 13.15
N GLU A 873 -7.87 16.51 13.40
CA GLU A 873 -7.85 17.94 13.10
C GLU A 873 -7.85 18.27 11.61
N LEU A 874 -7.47 17.34 10.71
CA LEU A 874 -7.57 17.56 9.26
C LEU A 874 -9.02 17.78 8.82
N SER A 875 -10.00 17.24 9.55
CA SER A 875 -11.42 17.50 9.30
C SER A 875 -11.86 18.95 9.56
N GLN A 876 -11.04 19.73 10.27
CA GLN A 876 -11.29 21.12 10.68
C GLN A 876 -10.61 22.17 9.80
N THR A 877 -9.94 21.74 8.74
CA THR A 877 -9.18 22.62 7.85
C THR A 877 -9.28 22.12 6.41
N ILE A 878 -8.76 22.93 5.49
CA ILE A 878 -8.63 22.59 4.07
C ILE A 878 -7.20 22.10 3.84
N LEU A 879 -7.04 20.99 3.12
CA LEU A 879 -5.75 20.40 2.78
C LEU A 879 -5.53 20.50 1.26
N MET A 880 -4.45 21.15 0.85
CA MET A 880 -4.05 21.32 -0.55
C MET A 880 -2.77 20.52 -0.81
N PRO A 881 -2.83 19.36 -1.50
CA PRO A 881 -1.68 18.47 -1.67
C PRO A 881 -0.94 18.70 -3.00
N ALA A 882 0.38 18.49 -3.01
CA ALA A 882 1.14 18.12 -4.19
C ALA A 882 1.30 16.59 -4.25
N ALA A 883 1.54 16.03 -5.45
CA ALA A 883 1.79 14.60 -5.60
C ALA A 883 3.27 14.25 -5.34
N GLY A 884 3.53 13.45 -4.31
CA GLY A 884 4.82 12.80 -4.13
C GLY A 884 4.92 11.50 -4.95
N ARG A 885 6.15 11.05 -5.21
CA ARG A 885 6.37 9.77 -5.91
C ARG A 885 5.77 8.59 -5.15
N LEU A 886 5.81 8.62 -3.81
CA LEU A 886 5.25 7.58 -2.96
C LEU A 886 3.72 7.57 -3.01
N ASP A 887 3.09 8.75 -3.03
CA ASP A 887 1.63 8.90 -3.15
C ASP A 887 1.11 8.40 -4.49
N ALA A 888 1.88 8.60 -5.56
CA ALA A 888 1.53 8.20 -6.92
C ALA A 888 1.75 6.72 -7.24
N ARG A 889 2.27 5.93 -6.30
CA ARG A 889 2.27 4.47 -6.43
C ARG A 889 0.81 4.02 -6.35
N GLY A 890 0.27 3.37 -7.38
CA GLY A 890 -1.14 2.96 -7.42
C GLY A 890 -1.97 3.75 -8.44
N ILE A 891 -2.93 3.07 -9.08
CA ILE A 891 -3.70 3.65 -10.18
C ILE A 891 -4.55 4.81 -9.67
N ASN A 892 -4.31 6.01 -10.21
CA ASN A 892 -5.08 7.22 -9.92
C ASN A 892 -5.20 7.54 -8.41
N SER A 893 -4.23 7.13 -7.59
CA SER A 893 -4.28 7.26 -6.13
C SER A 893 -4.63 8.68 -5.67
N MET A 894 -4.00 9.71 -6.25
CA MET A 894 -4.26 11.11 -5.93
C MET A 894 -5.65 11.58 -6.37
N LEU A 895 -6.08 11.24 -7.59
CA LEU A 895 -7.42 11.59 -8.13
C LEU A 895 -8.54 10.91 -7.34
N ASN A 896 -8.29 9.68 -6.91
CA ASN A 896 -9.21 8.92 -6.09
C ASN A 896 -9.32 9.53 -4.69
N THR A 897 -8.27 10.15 -4.16
CA THR A 897 -8.32 10.74 -2.81
C THR A 897 -8.84 12.19 -2.81
N PHE A 898 -8.33 13.06 -3.68
CA PHE A 898 -8.60 14.50 -3.66
C PHE A 898 -9.44 14.96 -4.84
N ASP A 899 -10.49 15.75 -4.56
CA ASP A 899 -11.33 16.37 -5.59
C ASP A 899 -10.93 17.84 -5.78
N LEU A 900 -10.27 18.14 -6.90
CA LEU A 900 -9.66 19.45 -7.17
C LEU A 900 -10.07 19.98 -8.56
N PRO A 901 -10.14 21.31 -8.76
CA PRO A 901 -10.36 21.89 -10.08
C PRO A 901 -9.08 21.75 -10.92
N LEU A 902 -9.03 20.71 -11.76
CA LEU A 902 -7.87 20.42 -12.61
C LEU A 902 -7.98 21.14 -13.97
N PRO A 903 -6.85 21.54 -14.59
CA PRO A 903 -6.85 22.16 -15.92
C PRO A 903 -7.38 21.22 -17.02
N ASP A 904 -7.97 21.76 -18.10
CA ASP A 904 -8.48 20.93 -19.21
C ASP A 904 -7.39 20.07 -19.87
N LEU A 905 -6.16 20.59 -19.95
CA LEU A 905 -4.98 19.89 -20.50
C LEU A 905 -4.46 18.74 -19.63
N TYR A 906 -5.01 18.58 -18.41
CA TYR A 906 -4.68 17.48 -17.51
C TYR A 906 -5.28 16.15 -18.00
N GLN A 907 -6.33 16.19 -18.82
CA GLN A 907 -7.01 14.99 -19.30
C GLN A 907 -6.30 14.38 -20.51
N GLU A 908 -5.48 13.35 -20.29
CA GLU A 908 -5.39 12.18 -21.18
C GLU A 908 -4.51 11.03 -20.62
N SER A 909 -3.60 11.23 -19.66
CA SER A 909 -2.75 10.11 -19.18
C SER A 909 -2.00 10.22 -17.83
N SER A 910 -2.37 11.04 -16.85
CA SER A 910 -1.55 11.15 -15.61
C SER A 910 -2.08 10.30 -14.45
N GLY A 911 -1.86 8.99 -14.53
CA GLY A 911 -1.90 8.11 -13.36
C GLY A 911 -0.82 8.42 -12.29
N THR A 912 -0.03 9.48 -12.49
CA THR A 912 1.19 9.81 -11.73
C THR A 912 1.02 10.98 -10.75
N GLY A 913 -0.12 11.68 -10.71
CA GLY A 913 -0.35 12.80 -9.77
C GLY A 913 -1.04 14.01 -10.37
N LEU A 914 -1.23 15.08 -9.59
CA LEU A 914 -2.06 16.26 -9.91
C LEU A 914 -1.22 17.55 -10.08
N TYR A 915 -1.58 18.41 -11.04
CA TYR A 915 -1.13 19.81 -11.09
C TYR A 915 -2.34 20.75 -11.27
N TYR A 916 -2.33 21.89 -10.57
CA TYR A 916 -3.46 22.83 -10.48
C TYR A 916 -3.01 24.17 -9.86
N SER A 917 -3.87 25.19 -9.92
CA SER A 917 -3.64 26.49 -9.26
C SER A 917 -4.89 26.98 -8.54
N PHE A 918 -4.71 27.91 -7.61
CA PHE A 918 -5.82 28.58 -6.93
C PHE A 918 -5.37 29.93 -6.36
N ASP A 919 -6.32 30.86 -6.23
CA ASP A 919 -6.09 32.14 -5.57
C ASP A 919 -6.66 32.12 -4.15
N TYR A 920 -5.86 32.57 -3.17
CA TYR A 920 -6.35 32.86 -1.83
C TYR A 920 -5.94 34.28 -1.43
N ASN A 921 -6.94 35.14 -1.24
CA ASN A 921 -6.77 36.58 -1.01
C ASN A 921 -5.83 37.23 -2.05
N ASN A 922 -4.67 37.71 -1.61
CA ASN A 922 -3.66 38.42 -2.39
C ASN A 922 -2.52 37.51 -2.88
N VAL A 923 -2.68 36.19 -2.81
CA VAL A 923 -1.67 35.22 -3.25
C VAL A 923 -2.24 34.31 -4.32
N HIS A 924 -1.46 34.10 -5.36
CA HIS A 924 -1.68 33.05 -6.35
C HIS A 924 -0.79 31.85 -6.03
N PHE A 925 -1.39 30.66 -5.97
CA PHE A 925 -0.71 29.41 -5.71
C PHE A 925 -0.76 28.52 -6.95
N ALA A 926 0.39 27.99 -7.38
CA ALA A 926 0.47 26.94 -8.39
C ALA A 926 1.12 25.69 -7.80
N VAL A 927 0.55 24.52 -8.07
CA VAL A 927 1.00 23.23 -7.57
C VAL A 927 1.41 22.36 -8.75
N LEU A 928 2.67 21.93 -8.75
CA LEU A 928 3.24 21.12 -9.84
C LEU A 928 3.23 19.63 -9.51
N ASN A 929 3.06 18.80 -10.54
CA ASN A 929 3.26 17.36 -10.47
C ASN A 929 4.67 17.02 -10.96
N THR A 930 5.59 16.79 -10.03
CA THR A 930 6.97 16.40 -10.36
C THR A 930 7.14 14.94 -10.77
N ASN A 931 6.06 14.15 -10.80
CA ASN A 931 6.06 12.79 -11.35
C ASN A 931 5.68 12.76 -12.85
N ASP A 932 5.14 13.86 -13.38
CA ASP A 932 4.87 14.03 -14.80
C ASP A 932 6.15 14.49 -15.53
N GLN A 933 7.10 13.57 -15.64
CA GLN A 933 8.42 13.79 -16.23
C GLN A 933 8.62 12.99 -17.51
N LYS A 934 9.37 13.60 -18.44
CA LYS A 934 9.93 12.94 -19.63
C LYS A 934 11.14 12.10 -19.23
N ALA A 935 11.60 11.24 -20.15
CA ALA A 935 12.78 10.38 -19.94
C ALA A 935 14.09 11.17 -19.65
N ASP A 936 14.15 12.44 -20.01
CA ASP A 936 15.28 13.34 -19.73
C ASP A 936 15.23 13.99 -18.33
N GLY A 937 14.23 13.65 -17.50
CA GLY A 937 14.04 14.19 -16.15
C GLY A 937 13.33 15.55 -16.09
N THR A 938 12.97 16.14 -17.23
CA THR A 938 12.23 17.41 -17.27
C THR A 938 10.71 17.18 -17.23
N LEU A 939 9.94 18.17 -16.77
CA LEU A 939 8.47 18.10 -16.79
C LEU A 939 7.92 18.02 -18.22
N SER A 940 6.72 17.45 -18.35
CA SER A 940 6.02 17.38 -19.63
C SER A 940 5.81 18.77 -20.27
N ASP A 941 5.78 18.79 -21.60
CA ASP A 941 5.59 20.04 -22.34
C ASP A 941 4.18 20.64 -22.07
N ALA A 942 3.19 19.78 -21.79
CA ALA A 942 1.83 20.19 -21.43
C ALA A 942 1.81 20.94 -20.08
N GLN A 943 2.45 20.40 -19.05
CA GLN A 943 2.50 21.05 -17.73
C GLN A 943 3.29 22.36 -17.77
N ILE A 944 4.40 22.41 -18.53
CA ILE A 944 5.18 23.64 -18.70
C ILE A 944 4.40 24.70 -19.47
N LYS A 945 3.63 24.31 -20.48
CA LYS A 945 2.76 25.23 -21.21
C LYS A 945 1.69 25.80 -20.28
N TRP A 946 0.99 24.93 -19.55
CA TRP A 946 -0.02 25.34 -18.56
C TRP A 946 0.56 26.31 -17.52
N LEU A 947 1.72 26.00 -16.92
CA LEU A 947 2.33 26.84 -15.89
C LEU A 947 2.68 28.24 -16.40
N LYS A 948 3.11 28.37 -17.66
CA LYS A 948 3.39 29.68 -18.27
C LYS A 948 2.10 30.49 -18.41
N GLU A 949 1.05 29.87 -18.93
CA GLU A 949 -0.26 30.52 -19.13
C GLU A 949 -0.84 30.95 -17.77
N ASP A 950 -0.85 30.06 -16.78
CA ASP A 950 -1.31 30.31 -15.41
C ASP A 950 -0.58 31.49 -14.74
N LEU A 951 0.76 31.51 -14.81
CA LEU A 951 1.57 32.59 -14.21
C LEU A 951 1.50 33.92 -14.97
N GLU A 952 1.15 33.90 -16.27
CA GLU A 952 0.93 35.10 -17.10
C GLU A 952 -0.42 35.76 -16.84
N GLU A 953 -1.46 34.95 -16.60
CA GLU A 953 -2.82 35.42 -16.38
C GLU A 953 -3.02 36.09 -15.01
N THR A 954 -2.27 35.66 -13.99
CA THR A 954 -2.41 36.21 -12.63
C THR A 954 -1.76 37.58 -12.42
N ASN A 955 -2.50 38.49 -11.79
CA ASN A 955 -2.01 39.79 -11.33
C ASN A 955 -1.89 39.89 -9.81
N LYS A 956 -2.02 38.76 -9.08
CA LYS A 956 -1.87 38.74 -7.63
C LYS A 956 -0.47 39.21 -7.24
N PRO A 957 -0.34 39.98 -6.14
CA PRO A 957 0.96 40.47 -5.74
C PRO A 957 1.88 39.28 -5.44
N TRP A 958 1.50 38.36 -4.58
CA TRP A 958 2.35 37.22 -4.23
C TRP A 958 2.09 36.02 -5.13
N LYS A 959 3.17 35.36 -5.56
CA LYS A 959 3.11 34.10 -6.31
C LYS A 959 3.92 33.03 -5.58
N ILE A 960 3.26 31.94 -5.21
CA ILE A 960 3.86 30.80 -4.51
C ILE A 960 3.69 29.55 -5.36
N VAL A 961 4.77 28.80 -5.56
CA VAL A 961 4.74 27.51 -6.25
C VAL A 961 5.01 26.39 -5.25
N MET A 962 4.26 25.30 -5.31
CA MET A 962 4.51 24.10 -4.51
C MET A 962 4.81 22.90 -5.41
N MET A 963 5.77 22.06 -5.00
CA MET A 963 6.15 20.84 -5.71
C MET A 963 6.75 19.81 -4.74
N ASN A 964 6.76 18.52 -5.10
CA ASN A 964 7.39 17.52 -4.24
C ASN A 964 8.91 17.45 -4.42
N LYS A 965 9.42 17.24 -5.65
CA LYS A 965 10.89 17.16 -5.87
C LYS A 965 11.58 18.49 -5.59
N SER A 966 12.71 18.42 -4.89
CA SER A 966 13.47 19.60 -4.45
C SER A 966 14.54 20.01 -5.44
N THR A 967 14.26 21.04 -6.23
CA THR A 967 15.23 21.64 -7.16
C THR A 967 16.43 22.25 -6.43
N TYR A 968 16.23 22.91 -5.30
CA TYR A 968 17.32 23.36 -4.43
C TYR A 968 17.07 22.79 -3.04
N SER A 969 18.10 22.20 -2.41
CA SER A 969 18.01 21.53 -1.11
C SER A 969 19.38 21.16 -0.58
N SER A 970 19.54 21.13 0.75
CA SER A 970 20.74 20.59 1.41
C SER A 970 20.62 19.09 1.69
N GLY A 971 19.63 18.42 1.11
CA GLY A 971 19.36 17.00 1.29
C GLY A 971 20.05 16.09 0.28
N PRO A 972 19.85 14.77 0.41
CA PRO A 972 20.59 13.76 -0.35
C PRO A 972 20.32 13.81 -1.86
N HIS A 973 19.14 14.26 -2.31
CA HIS A 973 18.75 14.19 -3.72
C HIS A 973 19.18 15.41 -4.56
N ILE A 974 19.99 16.31 -4.00
CA ILE A 974 20.38 17.55 -4.68
C ILE A 974 21.19 17.33 -5.95
N GLY A 975 21.97 16.24 -5.99
CA GLY A 975 22.81 15.83 -7.10
C GLY A 975 22.13 14.90 -8.09
N ASP A 976 20.88 14.50 -7.85
CA ASP A 976 20.18 13.55 -8.71
C ASP A 976 20.00 14.14 -10.12
N PRO A 977 20.27 13.39 -11.21
CA PRO A 977 20.19 13.92 -12.56
C PRO A 977 18.82 14.51 -12.92
N GLU A 978 17.73 13.85 -12.50
CA GLU A 978 16.37 14.35 -12.67
C GLU A 978 16.11 15.66 -11.91
N THR A 979 16.68 15.81 -10.71
CA THR A 979 16.61 17.04 -9.92
C THR A 979 17.37 18.17 -10.63
N ILE A 980 18.53 17.88 -11.21
CA ILE A 980 19.32 18.84 -11.98
C ILE A 980 18.57 19.25 -13.26
N ALA A 981 18.00 18.29 -14.00
CA ALA A 981 17.22 18.55 -15.20
C ALA A 981 15.99 19.43 -14.90
N LEU A 982 15.24 19.07 -13.85
CA LEU A 982 14.11 19.86 -13.36
C LEU A 982 14.53 21.28 -12.98
N ARG A 983 15.60 21.42 -12.17
CA ARG A 983 16.16 22.73 -11.76
C ARG A 983 16.50 23.60 -12.98
N ASN A 984 17.14 23.02 -14.00
CA ASN A 984 17.51 23.74 -15.20
C ASN A 984 16.29 24.16 -16.04
N GLN A 985 15.23 23.36 -16.07
CA GLN A 985 14.01 23.67 -16.82
C GLN A 985 13.19 24.76 -16.15
N ILE A 986 12.96 24.66 -14.83
CA ILE A 986 11.99 25.53 -14.13
C ILE A 986 12.64 26.67 -13.35
N GLY A 987 13.90 26.57 -12.93
CA GLY A 987 14.55 27.59 -12.09
C GLY A 987 14.55 28.99 -12.72
N ASP A 988 14.88 29.08 -14.01
CA ASP A 988 14.81 30.33 -14.78
C ASP A 988 13.37 30.78 -15.07
N LEU A 989 12.47 29.81 -15.26
CA LEU A 989 11.07 30.05 -15.55
C LEU A 989 10.37 30.73 -14.37
N LEU A 990 10.52 30.16 -13.17
CA LEU A 990 9.88 30.67 -11.95
C LEU A 990 10.38 32.09 -11.62
N TYR A 991 11.69 32.32 -11.80
CA TYR A 991 12.26 33.67 -11.69
C TYR A 991 11.65 34.64 -12.72
N LYS A 992 11.57 34.25 -14.00
CA LYS A 992 11.03 35.09 -15.09
C LYS A 992 9.61 35.55 -14.79
N TYR A 993 8.78 34.68 -14.21
CA TYR A 993 7.39 34.97 -13.85
C TYR A 993 7.20 35.56 -12.45
N ARG A 994 8.31 35.81 -11.73
CA ARG A 994 8.37 36.39 -10.37
C ARG A 994 7.62 35.58 -9.33
N VAL A 995 7.90 34.29 -9.31
CA VAL A 995 7.56 33.47 -8.15
C VAL A 995 8.42 33.93 -6.98
N ASP A 996 7.77 34.29 -5.88
CA ASP A 996 8.43 34.80 -4.67
C ASP A 996 9.00 33.64 -3.84
N LEU A 997 8.19 32.60 -3.66
CA LEU A 997 8.49 31.47 -2.79
C LEU A 997 8.12 30.15 -3.47
N VAL A 998 9.00 29.17 -3.34
CA VAL A 998 8.79 27.79 -3.78
C VAL A 998 8.82 26.86 -2.57
N LEU A 999 7.77 26.09 -2.37
CA LEU A 999 7.61 25.09 -1.29
C LEU A 999 7.94 23.69 -1.83
N GLN A 1000 8.86 22.96 -1.19
CA GLN A 1000 9.43 21.71 -1.74
C GLN A 1000 9.48 20.54 -0.73
N GLY A 1001 9.25 19.31 -1.18
CA GLY A 1001 9.30 18.10 -0.34
C GLY A 1001 10.54 17.23 -0.60
N ASN A 1002 10.36 15.90 -0.59
CA ASN A 1002 11.30 14.85 -1.01
C ASN A 1002 12.56 14.63 -0.15
N ASP A 1003 13.23 15.69 0.29
CA ASP A 1003 14.56 15.57 0.89
C ASP A 1003 14.59 15.37 2.40
N GLY A 1004 13.46 15.50 3.10
CA GLY A 1004 13.39 15.24 4.55
C GLY A 1004 14.31 16.13 5.41
N VAL A 1005 14.75 17.28 4.92
CA VAL A 1005 15.54 18.28 5.65
C VAL A 1005 14.82 19.62 5.66
N TYR A 1006 15.10 20.46 6.66
CA TYR A 1006 14.72 21.87 6.58
C TYR A 1006 15.80 22.63 5.81
N MET A 1007 15.39 23.41 4.82
CA MET A 1007 16.29 24.23 4.02
C MET A 1007 15.58 25.48 3.55
N ARG A 1008 16.23 26.63 3.67
CA ARG A 1008 15.79 27.88 3.04
C ARG A 1008 16.94 28.53 2.27
N SER A 1009 16.72 28.78 0.98
CA SER A 1009 17.69 29.43 0.12
C SER A 1009 17.78 30.94 0.35
N GLN A 1010 18.87 31.55 -0.15
CA GLN A 1010 18.86 32.98 -0.51
C GLN A 1010 17.96 33.21 -1.73
N PRO A 1011 17.62 34.46 -2.11
CA PRO A 1011 16.97 34.73 -3.39
C PRO A 1011 17.83 34.23 -4.56
N ILE A 1012 17.30 33.32 -5.37
CA ILE A 1012 18.03 32.72 -6.51
C ILE A 1012 17.54 33.30 -7.83
N ARG A 1013 18.49 33.66 -8.70
CA ARG A 1013 18.28 34.06 -10.10
C ARG A 1013 19.26 33.32 -11.00
N ALA A 1014 18.77 32.55 -11.97
CA ALA A 1014 19.59 31.81 -12.92
C ALA A 1014 20.72 31.00 -12.26
N ASN A 1015 20.35 30.21 -11.24
CA ASN A 1015 21.25 29.40 -10.42
C ASN A 1015 22.32 30.19 -9.66
N ARG A 1016 22.13 31.50 -9.45
CA ARG A 1016 23.07 32.37 -8.71
C ARG A 1016 22.34 33.12 -7.61
N ASP A 1017 23.07 33.48 -6.56
CA ASP A 1017 22.58 34.39 -5.53
C ASP A 1017 22.25 35.75 -6.16
N ALA A 1018 21.03 36.21 -5.95
CA ALA A 1018 20.55 37.49 -6.45
C ALA A 1018 20.81 38.64 -5.45
N GLY A 1019 21.27 38.35 -4.24
CA GLY A 1019 21.48 39.30 -3.16
C GLY A 1019 20.17 39.91 -2.63
N SER A 1020 20.20 40.38 -1.38
CA SER A 1020 19.12 41.18 -0.81
C SER A 1020 19.60 42.01 0.38
N ASP A 1021 18.94 43.14 0.61
CA ASP A 1021 19.11 43.89 1.85
C ASP A 1021 18.31 43.21 2.96
N ALA A 1022 18.88 43.10 4.16
CA ALA A 1022 18.22 42.49 5.30
C ALA A 1022 18.12 43.44 6.51
N HIS A 1023 16.97 43.46 7.17
CA HIS A 1023 16.76 44.21 8.41
C HIS A 1023 15.68 43.56 9.29
N ILE A 1024 15.53 44.01 10.54
CA ILE A 1024 14.52 43.43 11.44
C ILE A 1024 13.19 44.15 11.26
N ILE A 1025 12.12 43.39 11.03
CA ILE A 1025 10.74 43.88 11.06
C ILE A 1025 9.95 43.13 12.14
N THR A 1026 8.78 43.66 12.50
CA THR A 1026 7.88 43.04 13.48
C THR A 1026 6.52 42.84 12.83
N ASN A 1027 5.95 41.64 12.97
CA ASN A 1027 4.61 41.36 12.45
C ASN A 1027 3.51 41.99 13.34
N SER A 1028 2.25 41.85 12.91
CA SER A 1028 1.10 42.38 13.67
C SER A 1028 0.94 41.80 15.09
N GLU A 1029 1.53 40.65 15.38
CA GLU A 1029 1.50 39.97 16.69
C GLU A 1029 2.71 40.30 17.60
N GLY A 1030 3.60 41.21 17.17
CA GLY A 1030 4.74 41.65 17.98
C GLY A 1030 5.98 40.74 17.87
N LYS A 1031 6.00 39.80 16.93
CA LYS A 1031 7.09 38.85 16.71
C LYS A 1031 8.09 39.44 15.72
N MET A 1032 9.38 39.41 16.08
CA MET A 1032 10.46 39.99 15.27
C MET A 1032 11.01 38.99 14.26
N TYR A 1033 11.26 39.44 13.03
CA TYR A 1033 11.76 38.64 11.90
C TYR A 1033 12.94 39.34 11.24
N THR A 1034 13.91 38.57 10.75
CA THR A 1034 14.86 39.08 9.76
C THR A 1034 14.14 39.14 8.42
N SER A 1035 13.93 40.33 7.89
CA SER A 1035 13.29 40.60 6.60
C SER A 1035 14.31 40.58 5.47
N VAL A 1036 13.98 39.92 4.37
CA VAL A 1036 14.61 40.04 3.06
C VAL A 1036 13.83 41.08 2.27
N LEU A 1037 14.42 42.27 2.12
CA LEU A 1037 13.80 43.39 1.44
C LEU A 1037 13.98 43.28 -0.08
N ASN A 1038 12.86 43.26 -0.81
CA ASN A 1038 12.80 43.31 -2.26
C ASN A 1038 13.70 42.28 -2.97
N PRO A 1039 13.56 40.98 -2.69
CA PRO A 1039 14.41 39.96 -3.29
C PRO A 1039 14.31 40.01 -4.82
N MET A 1040 15.45 40.08 -5.50
CA MET A 1040 15.52 40.05 -6.97
C MET A 1040 15.68 38.62 -7.52
N GLY A 1041 15.14 37.64 -6.79
CA GLY A 1041 15.20 36.21 -7.07
C GLY A 1041 14.14 35.44 -6.29
N THR A 1042 13.96 34.16 -6.60
CA THR A 1042 12.99 33.26 -5.95
C THR A 1042 13.62 32.59 -4.73
N ILE A 1043 12.89 32.51 -3.62
CA ILE A 1043 13.32 31.76 -2.43
C ILE A 1043 12.73 30.35 -2.50
N TYR A 1044 13.54 29.35 -2.16
CA TYR A 1044 13.15 27.94 -2.12
C TYR A 1044 13.19 27.45 -0.67
N LEU A 1045 12.16 26.71 -0.27
CA LEU A 1045 11.92 26.32 1.12
C LEU A 1045 11.48 24.85 1.23
N ASN A 1046 12.18 24.10 2.06
CA ASN A 1046 11.81 22.78 2.57
C ASN A 1046 11.45 22.89 4.06
N SER A 1047 10.29 22.37 4.46
CA SER A 1047 9.88 22.41 5.88
C SER A 1047 10.56 21.35 6.76
N GLY A 1048 11.19 20.33 6.17
CA GLY A 1048 11.48 19.07 6.86
C GLY A 1048 10.25 18.14 6.88
N PRO A 1049 10.36 16.95 7.49
CA PRO A 1049 9.30 15.98 7.53
C PRO A 1049 8.29 16.28 8.62
N ALA A 1050 7.00 16.22 8.28
CA ALA A 1050 5.91 16.31 9.25
C ALA A 1050 5.67 14.98 9.98
N GLY A 1051 6.15 13.87 9.41
CA GLY A 1051 6.05 12.53 9.97
C GLY A 1051 7.34 12.05 10.64
N ALA A 1052 7.45 10.73 10.79
CA ALA A 1052 8.52 10.08 11.54
C ALA A 1052 9.89 10.06 10.83
N ARG A 1053 9.95 10.33 9.52
CA ARG A 1053 11.13 10.06 8.69
C ARG A 1053 11.80 11.33 8.21
N GLY A 1054 13.05 11.55 8.60
CA GLY A 1054 13.85 12.70 8.18
C GLY A 1054 15.26 12.32 7.77
N ASN A 1055 15.97 13.29 7.18
CA ASN A 1055 17.33 13.09 6.68
C ASN A 1055 18.32 14.04 7.35
N THR A 1056 19.60 13.72 7.19
CA THR A 1056 20.72 14.60 7.51
C THR A 1056 21.09 15.47 6.31
N THR A 1057 21.61 16.66 6.58
CA THR A 1057 22.10 17.54 5.51
C THR A 1057 23.40 17.02 4.92
N VAL A 1058 23.53 17.08 3.60
CA VAL A 1058 24.76 16.79 2.86
C VAL A 1058 25.82 17.86 3.18
N PRO A 1059 27.11 17.51 3.34
CA PRO A 1059 28.16 18.48 3.61
C PRO A 1059 28.25 19.60 2.56
N ASP A 1060 28.48 20.83 3.02
CA ASP A 1060 28.58 22.01 2.14
C ASP A 1060 29.59 21.84 0.99
N SER A 1061 30.67 21.10 1.20
CA SER A 1061 31.68 20.82 0.16
C SER A 1061 31.11 20.07 -1.05
N GLU A 1062 30.05 19.29 -0.86
CA GLU A 1062 29.42 18.49 -1.92
C GLU A 1062 28.23 19.22 -2.58
N THR A 1063 27.58 20.14 -1.84
CA THR A 1063 26.42 20.91 -2.33
C THR A 1063 26.79 22.23 -3.01
N ILE A 1064 28.01 22.74 -2.79
CA ILE A 1064 28.48 24.05 -3.27
C ILE A 1064 28.43 24.23 -4.80
N GLN A 1065 28.43 23.14 -5.56
CA GLN A 1065 28.32 23.17 -7.02
C GLN A 1065 26.87 23.38 -7.51
N TYR A 1066 25.87 23.15 -6.66
CA TYR A 1066 24.45 23.16 -7.01
C TYR A 1066 23.68 24.34 -6.41
N ILE A 1067 24.09 24.85 -5.24
CA ILE A 1067 23.37 25.89 -4.51
C ILE A 1067 24.29 27.08 -4.20
N PRO A 1068 23.86 28.32 -4.47
CA PRO A 1068 24.59 29.51 -4.04
C PRO A 1068 24.72 29.59 -2.49
N ARG A 1069 25.83 30.12 -1.97
CA ARG A 1069 26.11 30.20 -0.52
C ARG A 1069 25.09 31.08 0.23
N GLY A 1070 24.86 30.79 1.52
CA GLY A 1070 23.99 31.59 2.42
C GLY A 1070 22.67 30.90 2.83
N VAL A 1071 22.54 29.60 2.59
CA VAL A 1071 21.38 28.78 2.94
C VAL A 1071 21.26 28.58 4.45
N LYS A 1072 20.04 28.64 4.99
CA LYS A 1072 19.74 28.15 6.34
C LYS A 1072 19.29 26.69 6.22
N SER A 1073 20.06 25.76 6.75
CA SER A 1073 19.77 24.32 6.71
C SER A 1073 19.72 23.73 8.13
N TYR A 1074 18.96 22.64 8.28
CA TYR A 1074 18.87 21.87 9.51
C TYR A 1074 18.56 20.40 9.19
N SER A 1075 19.37 19.49 9.73
CA SER A 1075 19.12 18.04 9.69
C SER A 1075 17.88 17.74 10.50
N SER A 1076 16.82 17.31 9.83
CA SER A 1076 15.49 17.27 10.43
C SER A 1076 15.10 15.86 10.86
N LEU A 1077 15.81 15.30 11.83
CA LEU A 1077 15.48 13.99 12.43
C LEU A 1077 14.25 14.03 13.36
N LYS A 1078 13.66 15.22 13.56
CA LYS A 1078 12.44 15.43 14.34
C LYS A 1078 11.31 15.88 13.41
N PRO A 1079 10.05 15.57 13.73
CA PRO A 1079 8.90 16.09 12.99
C PRO A 1079 8.89 17.63 12.98
N MET A 1080 8.49 18.23 11.86
CA MET A 1080 8.52 19.67 11.64
C MET A 1080 7.26 20.17 10.92
N PHE A 1081 6.94 21.43 11.16
CA PHE A 1081 6.01 22.19 10.33
C PHE A 1081 6.50 23.62 10.15
N THR A 1082 6.01 24.27 9.09
CA THR A 1082 6.25 25.70 8.84
C THR A 1082 4.92 26.45 8.82
N ALA A 1083 4.83 27.57 9.52
CA ALA A 1083 3.71 28.49 9.41
C ALA A 1083 4.11 29.69 8.54
N ILE A 1084 3.27 30.02 7.56
CA ILE A 1084 3.48 31.15 6.65
C ILE A 1084 2.32 32.13 6.80
N THR A 1085 2.61 33.35 7.22
CA THR A 1085 1.62 34.41 7.44
C THR A 1085 1.82 35.53 6.42
N VAL A 1086 0.75 35.86 5.71
CA VAL A 1086 0.74 36.93 4.69
C VAL A 1086 0.10 38.17 5.30
N GLU A 1087 0.85 39.27 5.38
CA GLU A 1087 0.38 40.56 5.89
C GLU A 1087 0.73 41.69 4.91
N GLY A 1088 -0.20 42.00 4.01
CA GLY A 1088 -0.01 43.02 2.98
C GLY A 1088 1.21 42.74 2.10
N ASP A 1089 2.22 43.60 2.23
CA ASP A 1089 3.50 43.53 1.51
C ASP A 1089 4.57 42.70 2.25
N ASN A 1090 4.18 41.87 3.23
CA ASN A 1090 5.08 40.96 3.94
C ASN A 1090 4.60 39.49 3.91
N LEU A 1091 5.54 38.57 3.75
CA LEU A 1091 5.38 37.13 4.06
C LEU A 1091 6.26 36.79 5.26
N PHE A 1092 5.67 36.31 6.35
CA PHE A 1092 6.38 35.85 7.55
C PHE A 1092 6.43 34.33 7.55
N ILE A 1093 7.61 33.75 7.80
CA ILE A 1093 7.85 32.31 7.79
C ILE A 1093 8.44 31.92 9.15
N ASP A 1094 7.80 30.96 9.80
CA ASP A 1094 8.25 30.37 11.05
C ASP A 1094 8.31 28.85 10.94
N ALA A 1095 9.50 28.27 11.15
CA ALA A 1095 9.70 26.82 11.14
C ALA A 1095 9.93 26.29 12.56
N TYR A 1096 9.29 25.16 12.87
CA TYR A 1096 9.36 24.51 14.18
C TYR A 1096 9.61 23.01 14.05
N THR A 1097 10.38 22.45 14.99
CA THR A 1097 10.32 21.02 15.32
C THR A 1097 9.28 20.77 16.42
N VAL A 1098 8.68 19.58 16.41
CA VAL A 1098 7.68 19.10 17.36
C VAL A 1098 8.21 17.88 18.12
N GLU A 1099 8.19 17.94 19.44
CA GLU A 1099 8.48 16.79 20.31
C GLU A 1099 7.45 16.70 21.43
N GLY A 1100 6.56 15.69 21.37
CA GLY A 1100 5.41 15.65 22.27
C GLY A 1100 4.56 16.92 22.09
N ASP A 1101 4.42 17.72 23.13
CA ASP A 1101 3.73 19.02 23.13
C ASP A 1101 4.68 20.23 23.09
N GLU A 1102 5.99 20.01 22.93
CA GLU A 1102 7.00 21.07 22.87
C GLU A 1102 7.33 21.49 21.42
N LEU A 1103 7.41 22.81 21.21
CA LEU A 1103 7.78 23.42 19.93
C LEU A 1103 9.12 24.14 20.04
N THR A 1104 10.08 23.80 19.17
CA THR A 1104 11.38 24.51 19.09
C THR A 1104 11.50 25.24 17.76
N SER A 1105 11.73 26.56 17.80
CA SER A 1105 11.88 27.40 16.61
C SER A 1105 13.23 27.16 15.93
N ILE A 1106 13.20 26.80 14.65
CA ILE A 1106 14.40 26.50 13.84
C ILE A 1106 14.83 27.71 12.99
N ASP A 1107 13.84 28.40 12.44
CA ASP A 1107 14.06 29.58 11.59
C ASP A 1107 12.89 30.55 11.69
N ARG A 1108 13.21 31.82 11.47
CA ARG A 1108 12.25 32.91 11.42
C ARG A 1108 12.73 33.98 10.46
N ILE A 1109 12.02 34.13 9.35
CA ILE A 1109 12.37 35.07 8.28
C ILE A 1109 11.11 35.76 7.76
N ALA A 1110 11.27 36.95 7.21
CA ALA A 1110 10.24 37.59 6.42
C ALA A 1110 10.72 37.89 5.00
N ILE A 1111 9.79 37.94 4.05
CA ILE A 1111 9.99 38.48 2.71
C ILE A 1111 9.16 39.75 2.63
N GLU A 1112 9.82 40.88 2.35
CA GLU A 1112 9.18 42.18 2.32
C GLU A 1112 9.25 42.80 0.93
N ARG A 1113 8.13 43.39 0.50
CA ARG A 1113 8.05 44.22 -0.69
C ARG A 1113 7.98 45.69 -0.28
N GLY A 1114 9.12 46.36 -0.36
CA GLY A 1114 9.22 47.80 -0.14
C GLY A 1114 9.12 48.62 -1.43
N THR A 1115 9.54 49.87 -1.31
CA THR A 1115 9.77 50.80 -2.43
C THR A 1115 11.27 50.94 -2.68
N LYS A 1116 11.71 51.04 -3.94
CA LYS A 1116 13.11 51.40 -4.27
C LYS A 1116 13.20 52.88 -4.60
N GLU A 1117 14.21 53.55 -4.09
CA GLU A 1117 14.46 54.97 -4.35
C GLU A 1117 15.38 55.17 -5.56
N PHE A 1118 15.02 56.12 -6.42
CA PHE A 1118 15.82 56.57 -7.56
C PHE A 1118 16.17 58.06 -7.39
N PRO A 1119 17.36 58.52 -7.78
CA PRO A 1119 17.67 59.95 -7.75
C PRO A 1119 16.66 60.74 -8.58
N MET A 1120 16.09 61.80 -7.99
CA MET A 1120 15.23 62.71 -8.74
C MET A 1120 16.07 63.36 -9.85
N GLY A 1121 15.57 63.41 -11.08
CA GLY A 1121 16.29 63.96 -12.24
C GLY A 1121 17.22 63.00 -12.98
N ASP A 1122 17.33 61.73 -12.57
CA ASP A 1122 18.01 60.66 -13.31
C ASP A 1122 17.04 60.08 -14.37
N VAL A 1123 17.00 60.72 -15.53
CA VAL A 1123 16.02 60.46 -16.59
C VAL A 1123 16.45 59.26 -17.44
N ASN A 1124 17.75 58.99 -17.53
CA ASN A 1124 18.27 57.85 -18.29
C ASN A 1124 18.52 56.60 -17.41
N LEU A 1125 18.27 56.70 -16.11
CA LEU A 1125 18.42 55.64 -15.10
C LEU A 1125 19.86 55.09 -15.00
N ASP A 1126 20.87 55.93 -15.25
CA ASP A 1126 22.28 55.56 -15.14
C ASP A 1126 22.84 55.72 -13.70
N GLY A 1127 21.99 56.14 -12.77
CA GLY A 1127 22.30 56.37 -11.35
C GLY A 1127 22.95 57.73 -11.10
N LYS A 1128 23.12 58.58 -12.11
CA LYS A 1128 23.79 59.88 -12.00
C LYS A 1128 22.99 60.99 -12.66
N VAL A 1129 22.50 61.93 -11.87
CA VAL A 1129 21.92 63.18 -12.40
C VAL A 1129 23.00 64.02 -13.10
N ASN A 1130 22.96 64.10 -14.43
CA ASN A 1130 23.93 64.81 -15.25
C ASN A 1130 23.30 65.46 -16.50
N ALA A 1131 24.11 66.12 -17.34
CA ALA A 1131 23.61 66.82 -18.52
C ALA A 1131 22.98 65.88 -19.57
N LYS A 1132 23.30 64.58 -19.55
CA LYS A 1132 22.68 63.58 -20.42
C LYS A 1132 21.20 63.38 -20.07
N ASP A 1133 20.82 63.47 -18.80
CA ASP A 1133 19.44 63.38 -18.34
C ASP A 1133 18.60 64.55 -18.84
N ALA A 1134 19.12 65.77 -18.70
CA ALA A 1134 18.49 66.95 -19.26
C ALA A 1134 18.34 66.85 -20.79
N ARG A 1135 19.34 66.28 -21.48
CA ARG A 1135 19.28 66.05 -22.93
C ARG A 1135 18.23 65.00 -23.30
N ALA A 1136 18.18 63.88 -22.58
CA ALA A 1136 17.19 62.83 -22.79
C ALA A 1136 15.77 63.39 -22.60
N LEU A 1137 15.58 64.20 -21.56
CA LEU A 1137 14.32 64.86 -21.25
C LEU A 1137 13.88 65.87 -22.33
N LEU A 1138 14.82 66.68 -22.84
CA LEU A 1138 14.54 67.61 -23.92
C LEU A 1138 14.19 66.90 -25.23
N ARG A 1139 14.86 65.76 -25.53
CA ARG A 1139 14.53 64.93 -26.69
C ARG A 1139 13.16 64.29 -26.55
N HIS A 1140 12.77 63.90 -25.34
CA HIS A 1140 11.42 63.45 -25.03
C HIS A 1140 10.36 64.52 -25.24
N TYR A 1141 10.58 65.69 -24.65
CA TYR A 1141 9.67 66.82 -24.81
C TYR A 1141 9.54 67.29 -26.27
N ALA A 1142 10.63 67.21 -27.04
CA ALA A 1142 10.64 67.52 -28.47
C ALA A 1142 10.08 66.40 -29.37
N ILE A 1143 9.63 65.27 -28.79
CA ILE A 1143 9.10 64.10 -29.50
C ILE A 1143 10.13 63.51 -30.49
N LEU A 1144 11.41 63.65 -30.16
CA LEU A 1144 12.52 63.06 -30.94
C LEU A 1144 12.83 61.64 -30.46
N GLU A 1145 12.59 61.33 -29.19
CA GLU A 1145 12.69 60.02 -28.55
C GLU A 1145 11.59 59.91 -27.49
N ILE A 1146 11.00 58.73 -27.24
CA ILE A 1146 9.95 58.60 -26.21
C ILE A 1146 10.55 57.88 -25.00
N ILE A 1147 10.52 58.53 -23.83
CA ILE A 1147 10.79 57.87 -22.55
C ILE A 1147 9.54 57.09 -22.19
N THR A 1148 9.66 55.77 -22.17
CA THR A 1148 8.55 54.86 -21.84
C THR A 1148 8.70 54.21 -20.47
N ASP A 1149 9.88 54.31 -19.85
CA ASP A 1149 10.13 53.75 -18.52
C ASP A 1149 9.45 54.62 -17.45
N SER A 1150 8.58 54.00 -16.67
CA SER A 1150 7.77 54.65 -15.64
C SER A 1150 8.62 55.28 -14.52
N LYS A 1151 9.78 54.69 -14.18
CA LYS A 1151 10.74 55.25 -13.21
C LYS A 1151 11.36 56.52 -13.76
N ALA A 1152 11.77 56.50 -15.02
CA ALA A 1152 12.36 57.65 -15.70
C ALA A 1152 11.35 58.81 -15.81
N MET A 1153 10.08 58.51 -16.11
CA MET A 1153 9.01 59.52 -16.12
C MET A 1153 8.75 60.11 -14.72
N MET A 1154 8.76 59.28 -13.68
CA MET A 1154 8.60 59.75 -12.30
C MET A 1154 9.80 60.58 -11.82
N ALA A 1155 11.02 60.23 -12.24
CA ALA A 1155 12.23 61.00 -11.92
C ALA A 1155 12.35 62.30 -12.74
N ALA A 1156 11.65 62.38 -13.87
CA ALA A 1156 11.73 63.49 -14.82
C ALA A 1156 11.02 64.79 -14.38
N ASP A 1157 9.91 64.70 -13.63
CA ASP A 1157 9.18 65.87 -13.13
C ASP A 1157 9.84 66.43 -11.85
N VAL A 1158 11.06 66.97 -12.01
CA VAL A 1158 11.89 67.44 -10.88
C VAL A 1158 11.29 68.64 -10.15
N ASN A 1159 10.31 69.32 -10.76
CA ASN A 1159 9.66 70.50 -10.21
C ASN A 1159 8.31 70.17 -9.51
N GLY A 1160 7.72 69.02 -9.83
CA GLY A 1160 6.51 68.47 -9.19
C GLY A 1160 5.21 69.11 -9.64
N ASP A 1161 5.15 69.72 -10.83
CA ASP A 1161 3.96 70.35 -11.40
C ASP A 1161 3.09 69.38 -12.22
N GLY A 1162 3.49 68.11 -12.31
CA GLY A 1162 2.82 67.07 -13.08
C GLY A 1162 3.07 67.16 -14.58
N LYS A 1163 4.02 67.99 -15.05
CA LYS A 1163 4.30 68.19 -16.47
C LYS A 1163 5.78 68.02 -16.78
N ILE A 1164 6.14 66.92 -17.43
CA ILE A 1164 7.50 66.70 -17.92
C ILE A 1164 7.80 67.62 -19.13
N ASN A 1165 8.63 68.64 -18.93
CA ASN A 1165 8.92 69.62 -20.00
C ASN A 1165 10.33 70.25 -19.91
N ALA A 1166 10.59 71.23 -20.78
CA ALA A 1166 11.90 71.92 -20.83
C ALA A 1166 12.28 72.63 -19.52
N ALA A 1167 11.32 72.99 -18.67
CA ALA A 1167 11.57 73.57 -17.35
C ALA A 1167 12.28 72.58 -16.42
N ASP A 1168 11.89 71.30 -16.46
CA ASP A 1168 12.52 70.23 -15.70
C ASP A 1168 13.95 69.98 -16.17
N ALA A 1169 14.16 69.94 -17.49
CA ALA A 1169 15.50 69.78 -18.06
C ALA A 1169 16.42 70.92 -17.67
N ARG A 1170 15.91 72.16 -17.60
CA ARG A 1170 16.65 73.33 -17.11
C ARG A 1170 17.02 73.17 -15.63
N LEU A 1171 16.10 72.66 -14.80
CA LEU A 1171 16.36 72.42 -13.38
C LEU A 1171 17.41 71.32 -13.18
N ILE A 1172 17.37 70.25 -13.98
CA ILE A 1172 18.43 69.23 -14.01
C ILE A 1172 19.79 69.86 -14.33
N LEU A 1173 19.89 70.69 -15.37
CA LEU A 1173 21.15 71.38 -15.70
C LEU A 1173 21.62 72.32 -14.58
N ARG A 1174 20.71 73.02 -13.89
CA ARG A 1174 21.04 73.90 -12.76
C ARG A 1174 21.53 73.11 -11.55
N LYS A 1175 20.92 71.96 -11.25
CA LYS A 1175 21.40 71.02 -10.22
C LYS A 1175 22.81 70.50 -10.54
N VAL A 1176 23.05 70.09 -11.78
CA VAL A 1176 24.38 69.64 -12.24
C VAL A 1176 25.43 70.75 -12.13
N ALA A 1177 25.05 72.00 -12.41
CA ALA A 1177 25.90 73.18 -12.23
C ALA A 1177 26.02 73.65 -10.76
N LYS A 1178 25.39 72.96 -9.80
CA LYS A 1178 25.33 73.32 -8.36
C LYS A 1178 24.72 74.71 -8.10
N LEU A 1179 23.81 75.15 -8.97
CA LEU A 1179 23.11 76.42 -8.86
C LEU A 1179 21.76 76.29 -8.12
N GLU A 1180 21.24 75.07 -7.98
CA GLU A 1180 19.93 74.77 -7.39
C GLU A 1180 19.86 73.33 -6.88
N GLU A 1181 18.96 73.06 -5.94
CA GLU A 1181 18.71 71.73 -5.36
C GLU A 1181 17.26 71.32 -5.60
N PHE A 1182 17.01 70.03 -5.85
CA PHE A 1182 15.64 69.53 -6.00
C PHE A 1182 14.93 69.49 -4.65
N LYS A 1183 13.63 69.83 -4.63
CA LYS A 1183 12.79 69.77 -3.42
C LYS A 1183 12.68 68.35 -2.86
N LYS A 1184 12.62 67.35 -3.76
CA LYS A 1184 12.68 65.93 -3.44
C LYS A 1184 13.96 65.36 -4.05
N GLN A 1185 14.77 64.68 -3.25
CA GLN A 1185 16.08 64.17 -3.69
C GLN A 1185 15.96 62.80 -4.37
N THR A 1186 14.92 62.04 -4.03
CA THR A 1186 14.65 60.72 -4.61
C THR A 1186 13.16 60.54 -4.94
N VAL A 1187 12.87 59.65 -5.88
CA VAL A 1187 11.53 59.14 -6.13
C VAL A 1187 11.43 57.67 -5.68
N SER A 1188 10.50 57.40 -4.78
CA SER A 1188 10.23 56.06 -4.27
C SER A 1188 9.24 55.38 -5.21
N VAL A 1189 9.68 54.30 -5.83
CA VAL A 1189 8.85 53.52 -6.76
C VAL A 1189 8.59 52.15 -6.11
N PRO A 1190 7.31 51.75 -5.93
CA PRO A 1190 6.97 50.40 -5.46
C PRO A 1190 7.67 49.37 -6.32
N VAL A 1191 8.31 48.36 -5.71
CA VAL A 1191 9.11 47.41 -6.50
C VAL A 1191 8.29 46.77 -7.62
N LYS A 1192 7.00 46.51 -7.42
CA LYS A 1192 6.07 46.03 -8.46
C LYS A 1192 6.06 46.84 -9.78
N GLU A 1193 6.36 48.14 -9.74
CA GLU A 1193 6.40 49.03 -10.91
C GLU A 1193 7.79 49.12 -11.57
N LEU A 1194 8.87 48.67 -10.91
CA LEU A 1194 10.27 48.77 -11.42
C LEU A 1194 10.60 47.88 -12.61
N TRP A 1195 9.64 47.06 -12.94
CA TRP A 1195 9.77 45.68 -13.37
C TRP A 1195 8.78 45.46 -14.54
N LYS A 1196 7.79 46.35 -14.69
CA LYS A 1196 7.09 46.65 -15.95
C LYS A 1196 7.99 47.58 -16.76
#